data_AF-A0A9P9XA58-F1
#
_entry.id   AF-A0A9P9XA58-F1
#
_cell.length_a   1.000
_cell.length_b   1.000
_cell.length_c   1.000
_cell.angle_alpha   90.00
_cell.angle_beta   90.00
_cell.angle_gamma   90.00
#
_symmetry.space_group_name_H-M   'P 1'
#
loop_
_entity.id
_entity.type
_entity.pdbx_description
1 polymer ?
#
loop_
_entity_poly.entity_id
_entity_poly.type
_entity_poly.pdbx_seq_one_letter_code
_entity_poly.pdbx_strand_id
1 'polypeptide(L)'
;MLRALILQLSDQLDYVPSALQRIHDLRKKHNIPPSTADLLQCFRQVLQLFQKVYVVLDALDESPRETSRFDLLETLKEIRTWSELGLHLLITSRDEVDIREGLEVEKQATILMKHEGIDDDIASFVSQYLQRRLKLWKEHHALIEKVLTEKAHGVFRWVECQFKALAMCPRSKQALDRRLQSLPPTLDETYKRMLENVPDKDYAKQMLTILCCASRPLTVPELINALAIEIGATSFLNSDRQLPDADSLQEICPGFTEVALDLDTETVIIRIAHFSVQEYLESSRILSPEGYASFSIPKRCGNLLLASMCLTLLLERELQMTKLEEINEKYPFAKYAAKEWVSHWRKSIGIGAALYDNDCHCDPEVSHDRLVIRLQDQMLLLFRDKKGAMANWHKLWHLNSDWFGGDDEMPSPLCYAIIIGARFLVERLYEDCRTQCSLKHPTERCIDHMGEKNGSLATLLQAAAAFGHRDVVDFFLDKGADPNMKVAQTPTASGTPLMTASAHGQTEIIELLLKLGADVNAVWSSVPPRKLLGRGRRQLVFIDETPTALAAASRFGIKEAVKLLLQHGAVDDVHSKFFSALTATMDPIFATCGSSKYAACRELLFEKFDGFKGTKSPEILKVYMEVAAKTGNAGFVRKCLDKWILYGKPSFSSGILLQFAPAGGHRKTVDQLLQSNARMTGSADCPHMMEGNDIVHLVFQEKLESSIQDHILELIQLFAQDGDC
;
A
#
# COMPACT_ATOMS: atom_id res chain seq x y z
N MET A 1 5.10 13.71 -8.66
CA MET A 1 4.58 14.11 -9.99
C MET A 1 3.45 15.14 -9.90
N LEU A 2 2.22 14.78 -9.51
CA LEU A 2 1.04 15.68 -9.63
C LEU A 2 1.22 17.08 -9.01
N ARG A 3 1.79 17.14 -7.79
CA ARG A 3 2.10 18.42 -7.13
C ARG A 3 2.99 19.31 -7.99
N ALA A 4 4.06 18.75 -8.55
CA ALA A 4 5.00 19.47 -9.41
C ALA A 4 4.32 19.97 -10.69
N LEU A 5 3.48 19.14 -11.33
CA LEU A 5 2.74 19.56 -12.53
C LEU A 5 1.75 20.69 -12.24
N ILE A 6 0.99 20.59 -11.14
CA ILE A 6 0.07 21.65 -10.73
C ILE A 6 0.83 22.95 -10.44
N LEU A 7 1.97 22.87 -9.76
CA LEU A 7 2.80 24.04 -9.46
C LEU A 7 3.35 24.67 -10.75
N GLN A 8 3.95 23.89 -11.65
CA GLN A 8 4.50 24.40 -12.91
C GLN A 8 3.45 25.04 -13.83
N LEU A 9 2.22 24.51 -13.84
CA LEU A 9 1.13 25.13 -14.58
C LEU A 9 0.62 26.38 -13.87
N SER A 10 0.45 26.33 -12.55
CA SER A 10 -0.05 27.47 -11.79
C SER A 10 0.92 28.66 -11.82
N ASP A 11 2.23 28.41 -11.86
CA ASP A 11 3.27 29.45 -11.95
C ASP A 11 3.25 30.21 -13.28
N GLN A 12 2.61 29.66 -14.32
CA GLN A 12 2.41 30.34 -15.61
C GLN A 12 1.16 31.24 -15.63
N LEU A 13 0.38 31.28 -14.54
CA LEU A 13 -0.83 32.09 -14.42
C LEU A 13 -0.56 33.31 -13.53
N ASP A 14 -1.12 34.46 -13.90
CA ASP A 14 -1.01 35.70 -13.10
C ASP A 14 -1.82 35.66 -11.79
N TYR A 15 -2.54 34.57 -11.52
CA TYR A 15 -3.40 34.39 -10.36
C TYR A 15 -3.39 32.95 -9.88
N VAL A 16 -3.71 32.74 -8.60
CA VAL A 16 -3.81 31.41 -8.01
C VAL A 16 -5.13 30.74 -8.45
N PRO A 17 -5.09 29.56 -9.10
CA PRO A 17 -6.30 28.84 -9.48
C PRO A 17 -7.18 28.51 -8.28
N SER A 18 -8.49 28.67 -8.41
CA SER A 18 -9.46 28.38 -7.34
C SER A 18 -9.38 26.92 -6.85
N ALA A 19 -9.05 25.99 -7.74
CA ALA A 19 -8.78 24.59 -7.43
C ALA A 19 -7.64 24.42 -6.42
N LEU A 20 -6.51 25.11 -6.65
CA LEU A 20 -5.34 25.07 -5.79
C LEU A 20 -5.62 25.78 -4.46
N GLN A 21 -6.34 26.90 -4.49
CA GLN A 21 -6.76 27.63 -3.30
C GLN A 21 -7.61 26.75 -2.36
N ARG A 22 -8.55 25.97 -2.91
CA ARG A 22 -9.37 25.03 -2.12
C ARG A 22 -8.53 23.99 -1.38
N ILE A 23 -7.52 23.40 -2.06
CA ILE A 23 -6.61 22.45 -1.44
C ILE A 23 -5.80 23.12 -0.32
N HIS A 24 -5.32 24.34 -0.55
CA HIS A 24 -4.60 25.08 0.47
C HIS A 24 -5.48 25.35 1.71
N ASP A 25 -6.72 25.81 1.52
CA ASP A 25 -7.63 26.13 2.61
C ASP A 25 -7.99 24.89 3.45
N LEU A 26 -8.21 23.74 2.80
CA LEU A 26 -8.44 22.46 3.47
C LEU A 26 -7.27 22.05 4.35
N ARG A 27 -6.04 22.17 3.84
CA ARG A 27 -4.82 21.89 4.61
C ARG A 27 -4.69 22.85 5.80
N LYS A 28 -4.93 24.15 5.59
CA LYS A 28 -4.83 25.17 6.65
C LYS A 28 -5.85 24.95 7.76
N LYS A 29 -7.06 24.51 7.42
CA LYS A 29 -8.16 24.35 8.39
C LYS A 29 -8.15 23.02 9.12
N HIS A 30 -7.72 21.94 8.47
CA HIS A 30 -7.83 20.58 9.01
C HIS A 30 -6.48 19.85 9.18
N ASN A 31 -5.36 20.45 8.75
CA ASN A 31 -4.03 19.84 8.74
C ASN A 31 -3.96 18.48 7.99
N ILE A 32 -4.88 18.26 7.05
CA ILE A 32 -4.95 17.04 6.24
C ILE A 32 -4.11 17.26 4.97
N PRO A 33 -3.14 16.39 4.65
CA PRO A 33 -2.43 16.44 3.37
C PRO A 33 -3.38 16.06 2.22
N PRO A 34 -3.26 16.69 1.03
CA PRO A 34 -4.14 16.37 -0.08
C PRO A 34 -3.92 14.93 -0.56
N SER A 35 -5.02 14.22 -0.78
CA SER A 35 -4.99 12.87 -1.34
C SER A 35 -4.62 12.89 -2.84
N THR A 36 -4.25 11.73 -3.39
CA THR A 36 -3.99 11.61 -4.84
C THR A 36 -5.20 12.00 -5.68
N ALA A 37 -6.42 11.67 -5.21
CA ALA A 37 -7.66 12.05 -5.88
C ALA A 37 -7.88 13.58 -5.88
N ASP A 38 -7.62 14.25 -4.76
CA ASP A 38 -7.71 15.72 -4.68
C ASP A 38 -6.74 16.39 -5.65
N LEU A 39 -5.51 15.86 -5.72
CA LEU A 39 -4.48 16.36 -6.64
C LEU A 39 -4.84 16.11 -8.10
N LEU A 40 -5.38 14.95 -8.46
CA LEU A 40 -5.85 14.65 -9.82
C LEU A 40 -6.96 15.60 -10.25
N GLN A 41 -7.94 15.83 -9.38
CA GLN A 41 -9.04 16.76 -9.65
C GLN A 41 -8.53 18.19 -9.83
N CYS A 42 -7.61 18.63 -8.96
CA CYS A 42 -6.98 19.94 -9.07
C CYS A 42 -6.18 20.08 -10.37
N PHE A 43 -5.36 19.08 -10.70
CA PHE A 43 -4.59 19.05 -11.94
C PHE A 43 -5.51 19.17 -13.16
N ARG A 44 -6.60 18.40 -13.21
CA ARG A 44 -7.58 18.48 -14.31
C ARG A 44 -8.21 19.87 -14.44
N GLN A 45 -8.56 20.51 -13.34
CA GLN A 45 -9.15 21.86 -13.36
C GLN A 45 -8.13 22.93 -13.77
N VAL A 46 -6.87 22.81 -13.35
CA VAL A 46 -5.80 23.72 -13.77
C VAL A 46 -5.49 23.53 -15.26
N LEU A 47 -5.47 22.29 -15.76
CA LEU A 47 -5.29 21.99 -17.18
C LEU A 47 -6.31 22.70 -18.08
N GLN A 48 -7.57 22.77 -17.65
CA GLN A 48 -8.66 23.42 -18.40
C GLN A 48 -8.48 24.94 -18.55
N LEU A 49 -7.54 25.55 -17.82
CA LEU A 49 -7.19 26.96 -17.97
C LEU A 49 -6.27 27.23 -19.17
N PHE A 50 -5.73 26.19 -19.79
CA PHE A 50 -4.79 26.27 -20.91
C PHE A 50 -5.40 25.70 -22.20
N GLN A 51 -5.04 26.26 -23.35
CA GLN A 51 -5.46 25.71 -24.65
C GLN A 51 -4.71 24.43 -25.03
N LYS A 52 -3.40 24.39 -24.76
CA LYS A 52 -2.53 23.24 -25.00
C LYS A 52 -1.54 23.10 -23.87
N VAL A 53 -1.37 21.88 -23.39
CA VAL A 53 -0.43 21.53 -22.32
C VAL A 53 0.40 20.34 -22.78
N TYR A 54 1.72 20.49 -22.72
CA TYR A 54 2.67 19.42 -23.00
C TYR A 54 3.31 19.00 -21.69
N VAL A 55 3.10 17.75 -21.30
CA VAL A 55 3.71 17.14 -20.13
C VAL A 55 4.76 16.16 -20.61
N VAL A 56 6.01 16.42 -20.24
CA VAL A 56 7.14 15.53 -20.53
C VAL A 56 7.56 14.86 -19.23
N LEU A 57 7.46 13.54 -19.19
CA LEU A 57 7.96 12.71 -18.09
C LEU A 57 9.19 11.97 -18.59
N ASP A 58 10.35 12.42 -18.13
CA ASP A 58 11.63 11.82 -18.49
C ASP A 58 11.98 10.66 -17.55
N ALA A 59 12.54 9.59 -18.11
CA ALA A 59 13.07 8.41 -17.42
C ALA A 59 12.10 7.78 -16.41
N LEU A 60 10.90 7.40 -16.85
CA LEU A 60 9.88 6.80 -15.99
C LEU A 60 10.37 5.53 -15.25
N ASP A 61 11.31 4.79 -15.85
CA ASP A 61 11.97 3.61 -15.26
C ASP A 61 12.89 3.94 -14.08
N GLU A 62 13.24 5.20 -13.84
CA GLU A 62 13.94 5.62 -12.63
C GLU A 62 12.99 5.81 -11.44
N SER A 63 11.67 5.81 -11.66
CA SER A 63 10.69 5.85 -10.55
C SER A 63 10.82 4.61 -9.67
N PRO A 64 10.82 4.71 -8.32
CA PRO A 64 11.00 3.56 -7.45
C PRO A 64 9.97 2.43 -7.68
N ARG A 65 10.43 1.28 -8.17
CA ARG A 65 9.59 0.13 -8.55
C ARG A 65 8.71 -0.37 -7.40
N GLU A 66 9.28 -0.44 -6.19
CA GLU A 66 8.64 -1.03 -5.02
C GLU A 66 7.70 -0.09 -4.26
N THR A 67 7.86 1.22 -4.40
CA THR A 67 7.20 2.18 -3.48
C THR A 67 6.21 3.13 -4.16
N SER A 68 6.47 3.55 -5.40
CA SER A 68 5.66 4.63 -6.01
C SER A 68 5.37 4.45 -7.51
N ARG A 69 6.11 3.59 -8.21
CA ARG A 69 5.91 3.38 -9.66
C ARG A 69 4.52 2.85 -9.97
N PHE A 70 4.00 1.92 -9.19
CA PHE A 70 2.65 1.38 -9.40
C PHE A 70 1.58 2.48 -9.33
N ASP A 71 1.58 3.28 -8.26
CA ASP A 71 0.64 4.39 -8.09
C ASP A 71 0.80 5.46 -9.19
N LEU A 72 2.03 5.69 -9.64
CA LEU A 72 2.34 6.58 -10.76
C LEU A 72 1.74 6.07 -12.08
N LEU A 73 1.91 4.78 -12.38
CA LEU A 73 1.34 4.15 -13.57
C LEU A 73 -0.20 4.20 -13.54
N GLU A 74 -0.83 3.90 -12.40
CA GLU A 74 -2.29 4.02 -12.24
C GLU A 74 -2.77 5.46 -12.43
N THR A 75 -2.04 6.44 -11.90
CA THR A 75 -2.31 7.87 -12.11
C THR A 75 -2.24 8.24 -13.60
N LEU A 76 -1.24 7.73 -14.32
CA LEU A 76 -1.08 7.98 -15.76
C LEU A 76 -2.17 7.31 -16.58
N LYS A 77 -2.57 6.08 -16.24
CA LYS A 77 -3.74 5.41 -16.82
C LYS A 77 -4.99 6.27 -16.66
N GLU A 78 -5.24 6.79 -15.46
CA GLU A 78 -6.41 7.65 -15.22
C GLU A 78 -6.37 8.90 -16.10
N ILE A 79 -5.23 9.61 -16.14
CA ILE A 79 -5.08 10.81 -16.97
C ILE A 79 -5.35 10.50 -18.46
N ARG A 80 -4.93 9.33 -18.96
CA ARG A 80 -5.18 8.90 -20.35
C ARG A 80 -6.66 8.68 -20.67
N THR A 81 -7.49 8.37 -19.66
CA THR A 81 -8.95 8.22 -19.86
C THR A 81 -9.67 9.55 -20.04
N TRP A 82 -9.01 10.67 -19.77
CA TRP A 82 -9.63 11.99 -19.85
C TRP A 82 -9.85 12.42 -21.31
N SER A 83 -11.03 12.94 -21.61
CA SER A 83 -11.39 13.48 -22.93
C SER A 83 -10.90 14.92 -23.15
N GLU A 84 -9.71 15.27 -22.63
CA GLU A 84 -9.18 16.64 -22.65
C GLU A 84 -8.28 16.84 -23.89
N LEU A 85 -8.84 17.41 -24.96
CA LEU A 85 -8.17 17.54 -26.27
C LEU A 85 -6.89 18.41 -26.27
N GLY A 86 -6.67 19.21 -25.22
CA GLY A 86 -5.51 20.08 -25.07
C GLY A 86 -4.29 19.42 -24.41
N LEU A 87 -4.41 18.20 -23.88
CA LEU A 87 -3.31 17.54 -23.16
C LEU A 87 -2.48 16.65 -24.09
N HIS A 88 -1.17 16.88 -24.10
CA HIS A 88 -0.19 16.08 -24.82
C HIS A 88 0.82 15.50 -23.82
N LEU A 89 0.96 14.17 -23.82
CA LEU A 89 1.87 13.44 -22.93
C LEU A 89 3.01 12.85 -23.75
N LEU A 90 4.24 13.17 -23.34
CA LEU A 90 5.45 12.49 -23.81
C LEU A 90 6.11 11.82 -22.60
N ILE A 91 6.32 10.51 -22.69
CA ILE A 91 6.93 9.73 -21.62
C ILE A 91 8.14 9.03 -22.23
N THR A 92 9.31 9.20 -21.62
CA THR A 92 10.51 8.42 -21.97
C THR A 92 10.72 7.34 -20.92
N SER A 93 11.11 6.14 -21.36
CA SER A 93 11.47 5.07 -20.47
C SER A 93 12.26 3.98 -21.19
N ARG A 94 13.01 3.18 -20.43
CA ARG A 94 13.44 1.85 -20.88
C ARG A 94 12.25 0.91 -21.08
N ASP A 95 12.48 -0.15 -21.85
CA ASP A 95 11.45 -1.15 -22.15
C ASP A 95 11.28 -2.15 -20.99
N GLU A 96 10.66 -1.68 -19.91
CA GLU A 96 10.35 -2.46 -18.71
C GLU A 96 8.94 -3.08 -18.78
N VAL A 97 8.79 -4.31 -18.31
CA VAL A 97 7.53 -5.07 -18.41
C VAL A 97 6.39 -4.37 -17.65
N ASP A 98 6.65 -3.92 -16.42
CA ASP A 98 5.67 -3.24 -15.57
C ASP A 98 5.21 -1.90 -16.16
N ILE A 99 6.10 -1.16 -16.82
CA ILE A 99 5.76 0.10 -17.51
C ILE A 99 4.98 -0.18 -18.80
N ARG A 100 5.39 -1.19 -19.57
CA ARG A 100 4.71 -1.58 -20.81
C ARG A 100 3.27 -2.04 -20.54
N GLU A 101 3.09 -2.90 -19.54
CA GLU A 101 1.78 -3.38 -19.09
C GLU A 101 1.01 -2.28 -18.35
N GLY A 102 1.68 -1.48 -17.53
CA GLY A 102 1.07 -0.42 -16.74
C GLY A 102 0.69 0.82 -17.55
N LEU A 103 1.23 1.04 -18.73
CA LEU A 103 0.77 2.12 -19.59
C LEU A 103 -0.23 1.66 -20.64
N GLU A 104 -0.24 0.41 -21.11
CA GLU A 104 -1.15 -0.08 -22.16
C GLU A 104 -1.14 0.82 -23.42
N VAL A 105 0.04 1.17 -23.92
CA VAL A 105 0.19 2.05 -25.09
C VAL A 105 0.17 1.24 -26.39
N GLU A 106 -0.54 1.74 -27.40
CA GLU A 106 -0.52 1.15 -28.73
C GLU A 106 0.90 1.22 -29.34
N LYS A 107 1.34 0.15 -30.01
CA LYS A 107 2.69 0.08 -30.61
C LYS A 107 3.01 1.25 -31.54
N GLN A 108 2.00 1.84 -32.18
CA GLN A 108 2.15 2.97 -33.11
C GLN A 108 2.48 4.29 -32.41
N ALA A 109 2.15 4.43 -31.13
CA ALA A 109 2.49 5.58 -30.31
C ALA A 109 3.84 5.40 -29.56
N THR A 110 4.49 4.25 -29.72
CA THR A 110 5.81 3.97 -29.13
C THR A 110 6.91 4.25 -30.14
N ILE A 111 7.86 5.11 -29.76
CA ILE A 111 9.04 5.42 -30.57
C ILE A 111 10.25 4.74 -29.92
N LEU A 112 10.85 3.78 -30.63
CA LEU A 112 12.08 3.15 -30.17
C LEU A 112 13.28 4.06 -30.45
N MET A 113 13.99 4.46 -29.41
CA MET A 113 15.18 5.31 -29.55
C MET A 113 16.41 4.57 -30.14
N LYS A 114 16.37 3.22 -30.18
CA LYS A 114 17.41 2.40 -30.81
C LYS A 114 17.29 2.44 -32.33
N HIS A 115 17.90 3.45 -32.95
CA HIS A 115 17.87 3.70 -34.40
C HIS A 115 19.28 3.79 -35.00
N GLU A 116 19.40 3.68 -36.33
CA GLU A 116 20.70 3.67 -37.03
C GLU A 116 21.51 4.97 -36.85
N GLY A 117 20.87 6.08 -36.47
CA GLY A 117 21.50 7.39 -36.28
C GLY A 117 22.05 7.67 -34.87
N ILE A 118 21.98 6.73 -33.92
CA ILE A 118 22.47 6.98 -32.56
C ILE A 118 23.97 7.32 -32.55
N ASP A 119 24.77 6.67 -33.40
CA ASP A 119 26.20 6.94 -33.44
C ASP A 119 26.49 8.35 -33.98
N ASP A 120 25.64 8.89 -34.86
CA ASP A 120 25.72 10.29 -35.31
C ASP A 120 25.35 11.26 -34.18
N ASP A 121 24.33 10.93 -33.38
CA ASP A 121 23.96 11.70 -32.19
C ASP A 121 25.10 11.70 -31.15
N ILE A 122 25.76 10.55 -30.96
CA ILE A 122 26.94 10.42 -30.08
C ILE A 122 28.10 11.25 -30.63
N ALA A 123 28.37 11.22 -31.93
CA ALA A 123 29.40 12.04 -32.56
C ALA A 123 29.14 13.53 -32.31
N SER A 124 27.90 13.97 -32.51
CA SER A 124 27.47 15.35 -32.25
C SER A 124 27.64 15.73 -30.77
N PHE A 125 27.22 14.84 -29.86
CA PHE A 125 27.41 15.02 -28.42
C PHE A 125 28.89 15.15 -28.03
N VAL A 126 29.75 14.28 -28.58
CA VAL A 126 31.19 14.31 -28.34
C VAL A 126 31.80 15.61 -28.85
N SER A 127 31.49 15.98 -30.09
CA SER A 127 32.02 17.19 -30.71
C SER A 127 31.63 18.43 -29.89
N GLN A 128 30.37 18.56 -29.49
CA GLN A 128 29.90 19.66 -28.66
C GLN A 128 30.59 19.68 -27.29
N TYR A 129 30.76 18.52 -26.65
CA TYR A 129 31.45 18.43 -25.36
C TYR A 129 32.92 18.84 -25.48
N LEU A 130 33.64 18.38 -26.51
CA LEU A 130 35.04 18.72 -26.77
C LEU A 130 35.23 20.21 -27.11
N GLN A 131 34.30 20.84 -27.81
CA GLN A 131 34.38 22.27 -28.09
C GLN A 131 34.19 23.12 -26.82
N ARG A 132 33.26 22.71 -25.95
CA ARG A 132 32.92 23.44 -24.71
C ARG A 132 33.90 23.15 -23.58
N ARG A 133 34.29 21.88 -23.41
CA ARG A 133 35.15 21.32 -22.34
C ARG A 133 36.34 20.59 -22.95
N LEU A 134 37.38 20.26 -22.19
CA LEU A 134 38.59 19.62 -22.75
C LEU A 134 39.28 20.43 -23.87
N LYS A 135 39.24 21.77 -23.80
CA LYS A 135 39.98 22.67 -24.72
C LYS A 135 41.49 22.40 -24.74
N LEU A 136 41.99 21.76 -23.68
CA LEU A 136 43.37 21.28 -23.55
C LEU A 136 43.76 20.32 -24.70
N TRP A 137 42.80 19.58 -25.25
CA TRP A 137 43.03 18.59 -26.31
C TRP A 137 42.56 19.06 -27.68
N LYS A 138 42.46 20.39 -27.90
CA LYS A 138 41.90 20.99 -29.13
C LYS A 138 42.51 20.43 -30.43
N GLU A 139 43.83 20.24 -30.45
CA GLU A 139 44.53 19.69 -31.61
C GLU A 139 44.27 18.20 -31.88
N HIS A 140 43.62 17.51 -30.94
CA HIS A 140 43.34 16.08 -30.99
C HIS A 140 41.84 15.76 -30.93
N HIS A 141 40.96 16.78 -31.00
CA HIS A 141 39.50 16.59 -30.95
C HIS A 141 39.00 15.64 -32.02
N ALA A 142 39.45 15.76 -33.27
CA ALA A 142 39.04 14.86 -34.35
C ALA A 142 39.38 13.39 -34.07
N LEU A 143 40.54 13.11 -33.44
CA LEU A 143 40.93 11.76 -33.05
C LEU A 143 40.07 11.24 -31.90
N ILE A 144 39.86 12.07 -30.87
CA ILE A 144 39.04 11.70 -29.70
C ILE A 144 37.59 11.45 -30.13
N GLU A 145 37.02 12.33 -30.96
CA GLU A 145 35.67 12.21 -31.50
C GLU A 145 35.50 10.91 -32.28
N LYS A 146 36.42 10.61 -33.20
CA LYS A 146 36.41 9.35 -33.95
C LYS A 146 36.43 8.13 -33.03
N VAL A 147 37.42 8.05 -32.13
CA VAL A 147 37.62 6.86 -31.29
C VAL A 147 36.47 6.66 -30.30
N LEU A 148 35.96 7.72 -29.69
CA LEU A 148 34.85 7.60 -28.73
C LEU A 148 33.55 7.24 -29.43
N THR A 149 33.27 7.79 -30.61
CA THR A 149 32.07 7.45 -31.38
C THR A 149 32.09 5.98 -31.80
N GLU A 150 33.20 5.50 -32.40
CA GLU A 150 33.35 4.11 -32.87
C GLU A 150 33.21 3.07 -31.74
N LYS A 151 33.63 3.42 -30.52
CA LYS A 151 33.63 2.51 -29.36
C LYS A 151 32.42 2.67 -28.42
N ALA A 152 31.57 3.69 -28.63
CA ALA A 152 30.45 3.94 -27.73
C ALA A 152 29.34 2.88 -27.85
N HIS A 153 29.20 2.26 -29.03
CA HIS A 153 28.19 1.24 -29.33
C HIS A 153 26.78 1.66 -28.87
N GLY A 154 26.40 2.92 -29.12
CA GLY A 154 25.10 3.47 -28.73
C GLY A 154 24.94 3.89 -27.26
N VAL A 155 26.01 3.87 -26.44
CA VAL A 155 25.93 4.13 -24.99
C VAL A 155 26.56 5.49 -24.62
N PHE A 156 25.75 6.54 -24.55
CA PHE A 156 26.18 7.88 -24.12
C PHE A 156 26.90 7.89 -22.77
N ARG A 157 26.41 7.12 -21.80
CA ARG A 157 27.02 7.04 -20.46
C ARG A 157 28.45 6.52 -20.49
N TRP A 158 28.77 5.60 -21.41
CA TRP A 158 30.12 5.11 -21.59
C TRP A 158 31.06 6.24 -22.02
N VAL A 159 30.63 7.05 -22.99
CA VAL A 159 31.38 8.21 -23.50
C VAL A 159 31.62 9.24 -22.39
N GLU A 160 30.59 9.54 -21.61
CA GLU A 160 30.67 10.50 -20.50
C GLU A 160 31.72 10.09 -19.45
N CYS A 161 31.76 8.80 -19.09
CA CYS A 161 32.80 8.26 -18.22
C CYS A 161 34.22 8.45 -18.80
N GLN A 162 34.38 8.31 -20.13
CA GLN A 162 35.67 8.53 -20.77
C GLN A 162 36.10 10.00 -20.74
N PHE A 163 35.17 10.97 -20.81
CA PHE A 163 35.52 12.39 -20.70
C PHE A 163 36.17 12.73 -19.36
N LYS A 164 35.66 12.18 -18.25
CA LYS A 164 36.27 12.38 -16.92
C LYS A 164 37.69 11.83 -16.89
N ALA A 165 37.89 10.64 -17.44
CA ALA A 165 39.22 10.05 -17.54
C ALA A 165 40.19 10.85 -18.43
N LEU A 166 39.72 11.39 -19.56
CA LEU A 166 40.51 12.25 -20.44
C LEU A 166 40.83 13.61 -19.82
N ALA A 167 39.96 14.13 -18.96
CA ALA A 167 40.20 15.37 -18.21
C ALA A 167 41.35 15.23 -17.21
N MET A 168 41.51 14.04 -16.62
CA MET A 168 42.58 13.73 -15.65
C MET A 168 43.86 13.21 -16.31
N CYS A 169 43.88 13.06 -17.65
CA CYS A 169 45.02 12.51 -18.36
C CYS A 169 46.22 13.48 -18.37
N PRO A 170 47.47 13.01 -18.14
CA PRO A 170 48.65 13.84 -18.26
C PRO A 170 48.74 14.53 -19.63
N ARG A 171 49.27 15.76 -19.66
CA ARG A 171 49.35 16.61 -20.87
C ARG A 171 50.45 16.17 -21.84
N SER A 172 50.51 14.89 -22.19
CA SER A 172 51.40 14.37 -23.22
C SER A 172 50.60 13.58 -24.25
N LYS A 173 50.95 13.74 -25.53
CA LYS A 173 50.32 12.98 -26.62
C LYS A 173 50.43 11.47 -26.40
N GLN A 174 51.57 11.01 -25.88
CA GLN A 174 51.77 9.60 -25.55
C GLN A 174 50.78 9.10 -24.46
N ALA A 175 50.50 9.92 -23.44
CA ALA A 175 49.51 9.56 -22.42
C ALA A 175 48.09 9.51 -23.00
N LEU A 176 47.74 10.47 -23.87
CA LEU A 176 46.48 10.46 -24.60
C LEU A 176 46.33 9.21 -25.48
N ASP A 177 47.31 8.91 -26.32
CA ASP A 177 47.29 7.76 -27.22
C ASP A 177 47.15 6.45 -26.44
N ARG A 178 47.93 6.28 -25.36
CA ARG A 178 47.79 5.13 -24.45
C ARG A 178 46.38 5.05 -23.86
N ARG A 179 45.81 6.18 -23.44
CA ARG A 179 44.47 6.21 -22.84
C ARG A 179 43.38 5.84 -23.84
N LEU A 180 43.44 6.35 -25.07
CA LEU A 180 42.49 6.05 -26.14
C LEU A 180 42.60 4.58 -26.62
N GLN A 181 43.81 4.01 -26.61
CA GLN A 181 44.04 2.60 -26.90
C GLN A 181 43.48 1.70 -25.78
N SER A 182 43.70 2.08 -24.52
CA SER A 182 43.29 1.31 -23.35
C SER A 182 41.87 1.63 -22.89
N LEU A 183 40.95 2.12 -23.73
CA LEU A 183 39.56 2.37 -23.31
C LEU A 183 38.83 1.06 -23.00
N PRO A 184 37.96 1.02 -21.98
CA PRO A 184 37.13 -0.15 -21.69
C PRO A 184 36.15 -0.40 -22.86
N PRO A 185 35.92 -1.65 -23.29
CA PRO A 185 35.01 -2.01 -24.38
C PRO A 185 33.53 -1.87 -24.02
N THR A 186 33.18 -1.95 -22.73
CA THR A 186 31.79 -1.89 -22.26
C THR A 186 31.65 -0.91 -21.10
N LEU A 187 30.39 -0.52 -20.83
CA LEU A 187 30.07 0.28 -19.65
C LEU A 187 30.38 -0.47 -18.35
N ASP A 188 30.16 -1.79 -18.32
CA ASP A 188 30.42 -2.64 -17.17
C ASP A 188 31.91 -2.71 -16.85
N GLU A 189 32.77 -2.88 -17.86
CA GLU A 189 34.23 -2.82 -17.65
C GLU A 189 34.69 -1.41 -17.26
N THR A 190 33.99 -0.37 -17.71
CA THR A 190 34.24 1.01 -17.25
C THR A 190 34.00 1.11 -15.74
N TYR A 191 32.87 0.62 -15.25
CA TYR A 191 32.56 0.64 -13.82
C TYR A 191 33.52 -0.23 -13.01
N LYS A 192 33.85 -1.45 -13.48
CA LYS A 192 34.87 -2.30 -12.86
C LYS A 192 36.18 -1.55 -12.65
N ARG A 193 36.73 -0.94 -13.71
CA ARG A 193 37.99 -0.19 -13.62
C ARG A 193 37.87 1.00 -12.67
N MET A 194 36.72 1.68 -12.62
CA MET A 194 36.53 2.76 -11.65
C MET A 194 36.53 2.23 -10.21
N LEU A 195 35.87 1.10 -9.93
CA LEU A 195 35.84 0.46 -8.61
C LEU A 195 37.21 -0.12 -8.19
N GLU A 196 37.99 -0.66 -9.13
CA GLU A 196 39.35 -1.16 -8.86
C GLU A 196 40.29 -0.06 -8.35
N ASN A 197 40.12 1.16 -8.87
CA ASN A 197 40.91 2.35 -8.54
C ASN A 197 40.43 3.10 -7.29
N VAL A 198 39.37 2.62 -6.62
CA VAL A 198 38.92 3.18 -5.36
C VAL A 198 39.98 2.94 -4.27
N PRO A 199 40.34 3.97 -3.48
CA PRO A 199 41.40 3.88 -2.47
C PRO A 199 41.01 2.94 -1.32
N ASP A 200 39.86 3.18 -0.68
CA ASP A 200 39.32 2.35 0.40
C ASP A 200 38.10 1.57 -0.09
N LYS A 201 38.32 0.29 -0.40
CA LYS A 201 37.30 -0.57 -1.01
C LYS A 201 36.17 -0.92 -0.04
N ASP A 202 36.49 -1.13 1.22
CA ASP A 202 35.49 -1.53 2.22
C ASP A 202 34.57 -0.34 2.55
N TYR A 203 35.18 0.85 2.72
CA TYR A 203 34.45 2.08 2.97
C TYR A 203 33.56 2.45 1.77
N ALA A 204 34.10 2.36 0.55
CA ALA A 204 33.34 2.57 -0.68
C ALA A 204 32.19 1.58 -0.85
N LYS A 205 32.43 0.29 -0.61
CA LYS A 205 31.38 -0.73 -0.69
C LYS A 205 30.26 -0.44 0.30
N GLN A 206 30.60 -0.07 1.53
CA GLN A 206 29.60 0.32 2.53
C GLN A 206 28.81 1.56 2.07
N MET A 207 29.48 2.60 1.58
CA MET A 207 28.82 3.81 1.08
C MET A 207 27.84 3.52 -0.07
N LEU A 208 28.29 2.78 -1.09
CA LEU A 208 27.44 2.41 -2.22
C LEU A 208 26.28 1.52 -1.78
N THR A 209 26.51 0.60 -0.83
CA THR A 209 25.43 -0.24 -0.27
C THR A 209 24.35 0.59 0.41
N ILE A 210 24.75 1.57 1.23
CA ILE A 210 23.82 2.49 1.89
C ILE A 210 23.01 3.27 0.85
N LEU A 211 23.68 3.88 -0.13
CA LEU A 211 23.03 4.70 -1.15
C LEU A 211 22.07 3.89 -2.04
N CYS A 212 22.44 2.67 -2.42
CA CYS A 212 21.58 1.80 -3.22
C CYS A 212 20.36 1.29 -2.44
N CYS A 213 20.49 1.07 -1.12
CA CYS A 213 19.44 0.41 -0.32
C CYS A 213 18.59 1.36 0.51
N ALA A 214 18.99 2.63 0.68
CA ALA A 214 18.24 3.60 1.46
C ALA A 214 16.81 3.81 0.90
N SER A 215 15.82 3.92 1.79
CA SER A 215 14.40 4.13 1.45
C SER A 215 14.14 5.49 0.80
N ARG A 216 15.05 6.45 0.99
CA ARG A 216 15.04 7.79 0.39
C ARG A 216 16.47 8.29 0.22
N PRO A 217 16.71 9.32 -0.62
CA PRO A 217 17.99 10.02 -0.63
C PRO A 217 18.38 10.50 0.77
N LEU A 218 19.65 10.33 1.11
CA LEU A 218 20.21 10.75 2.39
C LEU A 218 20.84 12.14 2.24
N THR A 219 20.78 12.93 3.31
CA THR A 219 21.56 14.16 3.41
C THR A 219 23.05 13.81 3.60
N VAL A 220 23.94 14.75 3.26
CA VAL A 220 25.38 14.57 3.49
C VAL A 220 25.70 14.23 4.96
N PRO A 221 25.16 14.96 5.98
CA PRO A 221 25.39 14.62 7.38
C PRO A 221 24.84 13.24 7.78
N GLU A 222 23.70 12.82 7.23
CA GLU A 222 23.14 11.49 7.47
C GLU A 222 24.06 10.38 6.96
N LEU A 223 24.60 10.52 5.74
CA LEU A 223 25.50 9.51 5.18
C LEU A 223 26.82 9.45 5.94
N ILE A 224 27.41 10.60 6.28
CA ILE A 224 28.64 10.67 7.09
C ILE A 224 28.42 9.96 8.44
N ASN A 225 27.31 10.27 9.11
CA ASN A 225 26.97 9.65 10.39
C ASN A 225 26.71 8.15 10.26
N ALA A 226 26.05 7.70 9.17
CA ALA A 226 25.85 6.28 8.91
C ALA A 226 27.18 5.54 8.67
N LEU A 227 28.10 6.11 7.90
CA LEU A 227 29.40 5.50 7.60
C LEU A 227 30.32 5.37 8.81
N ALA A 228 30.15 6.24 9.81
CA ALA A 228 30.84 6.14 11.10
C ALA A 228 30.36 4.97 11.97
N ILE A 229 29.24 4.31 11.63
CA ILE A 229 28.68 3.19 12.41
C ILE A 229 29.48 1.90 12.15
N GLU A 230 30.02 1.33 13.22
CA GLU A 230 30.70 0.03 13.23
C GLU A 230 29.86 -1.04 13.90
N ILE A 231 29.51 -2.08 13.13
CA ILE A 231 28.66 -3.16 13.63
C ILE A 231 29.51 -4.16 14.43
N GLY A 232 29.21 -4.28 15.73
CA GLY A 232 29.84 -5.27 16.62
C GLY A 232 31.16 -4.80 17.26
N ALA A 233 31.50 -3.52 17.13
CA ALA A 233 32.58 -2.87 17.88
C ALA A 233 32.11 -2.45 19.29
N THR A 234 33.06 -2.23 20.20
CA THR A 234 32.80 -1.74 21.58
C THR A 234 32.38 -0.27 21.60
N SER A 235 32.95 0.55 20.70
CA SER A 235 32.46 1.88 20.35
C SER A 235 31.80 1.78 18.98
N PHE A 236 30.49 2.00 18.93
CA PHE A 236 29.67 1.81 17.74
C PHE A 236 29.75 2.99 16.76
N LEU A 237 30.10 4.19 17.23
CA LEU A 237 30.53 5.30 16.38
C LEU A 237 32.04 5.41 16.46
N ASN A 238 32.68 5.24 15.32
CA ASN A 238 34.09 5.47 15.18
C ASN A 238 34.31 6.89 14.66
N SER A 239 34.70 7.81 15.55
CA SER A 239 35.03 9.19 15.17
C SER A 239 36.17 9.27 14.16
N ASP A 240 37.06 8.27 14.11
CA ASP A 240 38.15 8.22 13.13
C ASP A 240 37.65 7.90 11.71
N ARG A 241 36.42 7.38 11.58
CA ARG A 241 35.77 7.11 10.29
C ARG A 241 34.88 8.25 9.81
N GLN A 242 34.74 9.31 10.59
CA GLN A 242 33.88 10.44 10.27
C GLN A 242 34.57 11.35 9.26
N LEU A 243 34.01 11.42 8.05
CA LEU A 243 34.47 12.34 7.03
C LEU A 243 34.02 13.77 7.35
N PRO A 244 34.79 14.80 6.95
CA PRO A 244 34.49 16.18 7.29
C PRO A 244 33.34 16.78 6.46
N ASP A 245 33.21 16.39 5.18
CA ASP A 245 32.32 17.07 4.24
C ASP A 245 31.90 16.21 3.02
N ALA A 246 31.11 16.83 2.15
CA ALA A 246 30.60 16.24 0.92
C ALA A 246 31.70 15.94 -0.12
N ASP A 247 32.77 16.76 -0.15
CA ASP A 247 33.87 16.59 -1.10
C ASP A 247 34.64 15.31 -0.78
N SER A 248 34.87 15.06 0.52
CA SER A 248 35.47 13.82 1.02
C SER A 248 34.67 12.56 0.64
N LEU A 249 33.33 12.64 0.61
CA LEU A 249 32.48 11.54 0.13
C LEU A 249 32.65 11.30 -1.39
N GLN A 250 32.78 12.36 -2.18
CA GLN A 250 32.99 12.24 -3.63
C GLN A 250 34.38 11.69 -3.96
N GLU A 251 35.39 11.98 -3.14
CA GLU A 251 36.75 11.44 -3.29
C GLU A 251 36.83 9.91 -3.12
N ILE A 252 35.93 9.32 -2.31
CA ILE A 252 35.89 7.86 -2.08
C ILE A 252 35.42 7.11 -3.33
N CYS A 253 34.36 7.59 -3.99
CA CYS A 253 33.80 6.94 -5.18
C CYS A 253 33.54 7.95 -6.31
N PRO A 254 34.59 8.53 -6.91
CA PRO A 254 34.44 9.58 -7.89
C PRO A 254 33.66 9.09 -9.11
N GLY A 255 32.57 9.80 -9.42
CA GLY A 255 31.70 9.49 -10.55
C GLY A 255 30.63 8.43 -10.32
N PHE A 256 30.60 7.80 -9.13
CA PHE A 256 29.49 6.94 -8.69
C PHE A 256 28.45 7.70 -7.87
N THR A 257 28.84 8.79 -7.22
CA THR A 257 27.96 9.62 -6.39
C THR A 257 27.83 11.02 -6.96
N GLU A 258 26.70 11.67 -6.69
CA GLU A 258 26.50 13.08 -6.94
C GLU A 258 25.83 13.75 -5.74
N VAL A 259 26.16 15.02 -5.54
CA VAL A 259 25.55 15.88 -4.54
C VAL A 259 24.53 16.76 -5.26
N ALA A 260 23.30 16.73 -4.79
CA ALA A 260 22.17 17.46 -5.38
C ALA A 260 21.40 18.23 -4.30
N LEU A 261 20.68 19.26 -4.72
CA LEU A 261 19.74 19.97 -3.85
C LEU A 261 18.37 19.29 -3.97
N ASP A 262 17.83 18.81 -2.86
CA ASP A 262 16.43 18.39 -2.81
C ASP A 262 15.55 19.64 -2.84
N LEU A 263 14.78 19.81 -3.90
CA LEU A 263 13.95 21.00 -4.12
C LEU A 263 12.75 21.06 -3.16
N ASP A 264 12.31 19.93 -2.61
CA ASP A 264 11.17 19.89 -1.70
C ASP A 264 11.54 20.33 -0.27
N THR A 265 12.78 20.05 0.15
CA THR A 265 13.26 20.31 1.51
C THR A 265 14.36 21.38 1.57
N GLU A 266 14.86 21.83 0.42
CA GLU A 266 16.04 22.70 0.27
C GLU A 266 17.30 22.13 0.93
N THR A 267 17.37 20.81 1.12
CA THR A 267 18.52 20.15 1.76
C THR A 267 19.48 19.57 0.74
N VAL A 268 20.78 19.64 1.05
CA VAL A 268 21.82 19.00 0.25
C VAL A 268 21.81 17.49 0.49
N ILE A 269 21.47 16.73 -0.55
CA ILE A 269 21.41 15.28 -0.55
C ILE A 269 22.55 14.69 -1.38
N ILE A 270 22.89 13.44 -1.09
CA ILE A 270 23.82 12.63 -1.87
C ILE A 270 23.10 11.39 -2.40
N ARG A 271 23.30 11.11 -3.69
CA ARG A 271 22.70 9.96 -4.38
C ARG A 271 23.69 9.32 -5.35
N ILE A 272 23.31 8.16 -5.87
CA ILE A 272 24.05 7.54 -6.98
C ILE A 272 23.96 8.48 -8.20
N ALA A 273 25.09 8.75 -8.84
CA ALA A 273 25.24 9.73 -9.91
C ALA A 273 24.45 9.40 -11.19
N HIS A 274 24.09 8.12 -11.38
CA HIS A 274 23.34 7.68 -12.54
C HIS A 274 22.69 6.32 -12.28
N PHE A 275 21.45 6.10 -12.73
CA PHE A 275 20.72 4.86 -12.49
C PHE A 275 21.47 3.60 -12.96
N SER A 276 22.17 3.66 -14.09
CA SER A 276 22.97 2.52 -14.61
C SER A 276 24.10 2.07 -13.68
N VAL A 277 24.57 2.93 -12.78
CA VAL A 277 25.55 2.56 -11.75
C VAL A 277 24.88 1.64 -10.73
N GLN A 278 23.71 2.04 -10.24
CA GLN A 278 22.92 1.24 -9.30
C GLN A 278 22.54 -0.10 -9.93
N GLU A 279 22.10 -0.09 -11.18
CA GLU A 279 21.79 -1.30 -11.95
C GLU A 279 23.00 -2.24 -12.07
N TYR A 280 24.19 -1.71 -12.38
CA TYR A 280 25.40 -2.52 -12.45
C TYR A 280 25.71 -3.20 -11.11
N LEU A 281 25.68 -2.45 -10.01
CA LEU A 281 25.97 -2.94 -8.65
C LEU A 281 24.97 -4.00 -8.16
N GLU A 282 23.70 -3.88 -8.55
CA GLU A 282 22.61 -4.77 -8.12
C GLU A 282 22.38 -5.97 -9.05
N SER A 283 22.85 -5.91 -10.29
CA SER A 283 22.63 -6.95 -11.29
C SER A 283 23.58 -8.15 -11.17
N SER A 284 23.19 -9.28 -11.74
CA SER A 284 24.08 -10.45 -11.88
C SER A 284 25.29 -10.21 -12.79
N ARG A 285 25.30 -9.12 -13.58
CA ARG A 285 26.42 -8.77 -14.48
C ARG A 285 27.70 -8.49 -13.72
N ILE A 286 27.62 -7.93 -12.51
CA ILE A 286 28.81 -7.69 -11.68
C ILE A 286 29.48 -8.99 -11.19
N LEU A 287 28.75 -10.11 -11.23
CA LEU A 287 29.25 -11.44 -10.87
C LEU A 287 29.91 -12.16 -12.06
N SER A 288 29.78 -11.62 -13.28
CA SER A 288 30.48 -12.15 -14.46
C SER A 288 32.00 -12.02 -14.30
N PRO A 289 32.81 -12.79 -15.06
CA PRO A 289 34.27 -12.62 -15.08
C PRO A 289 34.72 -11.19 -15.43
N GLU A 290 33.95 -10.50 -16.27
CA GLU A 290 34.16 -9.12 -16.67
C GLU A 290 33.70 -8.10 -15.61
N GLY A 291 32.94 -8.54 -14.60
CA GLY A 291 32.45 -7.75 -13.48
C GLY A 291 33.42 -7.64 -12.30
N TYR A 292 32.95 -7.04 -11.21
CA TYR A 292 33.71 -6.87 -9.96
C TYR A 292 32.91 -7.36 -8.75
N ALA A 293 32.80 -8.68 -8.63
CA ALA A 293 31.91 -9.37 -7.69
C ALA A 293 32.01 -8.90 -6.23
N SER A 294 33.19 -8.45 -5.78
CA SER A 294 33.38 -7.92 -4.42
C SER A 294 32.51 -6.69 -4.12
N PHE A 295 32.07 -5.95 -5.14
CA PHE A 295 31.18 -4.80 -5.02
C PHE A 295 29.72 -5.13 -5.38
N SER A 296 29.36 -6.40 -5.53
CA SER A 296 27.95 -6.78 -5.70
C SER A 296 27.12 -6.34 -4.49
N ILE A 297 25.94 -5.76 -4.77
CA ILE A 297 25.00 -5.29 -3.75
C ILE A 297 23.66 -6.02 -3.94
N PRO A 298 23.53 -7.26 -3.44
CA PRO A 298 22.22 -7.89 -3.33
C PRO A 298 21.33 -7.05 -2.41
N LYS A 299 20.17 -6.59 -2.91
CA LYS A 299 19.23 -5.77 -2.12
C LYS A 299 18.91 -6.37 -0.75
N ARG A 300 18.77 -7.69 -0.68
CA ARG A 300 18.52 -8.41 0.58
C ARG A 300 19.62 -8.16 1.61
N CYS A 301 20.88 -8.34 1.21
CA CYS A 301 22.05 -8.15 2.06
C CYS A 301 22.26 -6.68 2.44
N GLY A 302 22.05 -5.75 1.49
CA GLY A 302 22.17 -4.32 1.77
C GLY A 302 21.09 -3.81 2.74
N ASN A 303 19.85 -4.30 2.62
CA ASN A 303 18.80 -4.03 3.60
C ASN A 303 19.10 -4.65 4.97
N LEU A 304 19.67 -5.86 5.01
CA LEU A 304 20.12 -6.47 6.27
C LEU A 304 21.18 -5.60 6.97
N LEU A 305 22.17 -5.12 6.20
CA LEU A 305 23.20 -4.22 6.69
C LEU A 305 22.60 -2.93 7.24
N LEU A 306 21.73 -2.26 6.48
CA LEU A 306 21.07 -1.03 6.91
C LEU A 306 20.22 -1.23 8.16
N ALA A 307 19.44 -2.31 8.24
CA ALA A 307 18.68 -2.63 9.45
C ALA A 307 19.61 -2.77 10.67
N SER A 308 20.74 -3.46 10.51
CA SER A 308 21.70 -3.66 11.60
C SER A 308 22.40 -2.36 11.98
N MET A 309 22.77 -1.51 11.03
CA MET A 309 23.33 -0.18 11.30
C MET A 309 22.33 0.71 12.04
N CYS A 310 21.07 0.72 11.61
CA CYS A 310 20.01 1.49 12.25
C CYS A 310 19.80 1.03 13.71
N LEU A 311 19.69 -0.28 13.95
CA LEU A 311 19.56 -0.81 15.31
C LEU A 311 20.81 -0.56 16.16
N THR A 312 22.01 -0.65 15.58
CA THR A 312 23.26 -0.31 16.27
C THR A 312 23.20 1.11 16.82
N LEU A 313 22.74 2.06 16.01
CA LEU A 313 22.57 3.44 16.44
C LEU A 313 21.48 3.57 17.52
N LEU A 314 20.32 2.95 17.36
CA LEU A 314 19.21 3.07 18.34
C LEU A 314 19.51 2.44 19.71
N LEU A 315 20.39 1.43 19.75
CA LEU A 315 20.86 0.78 20.97
C LEU A 315 21.85 1.65 21.76
N GLU A 316 22.26 2.80 21.23
CA GLU A 316 23.22 3.66 21.89
C GLU A 316 22.64 4.31 23.16
N ARG A 317 23.41 4.24 24.26
CA ARG A 317 23.05 4.80 25.56
C ARG A 317 23.08 6.32 25.57
N GLU A 318 23.99 6.96 24.85
CA GLU A 318 24.06 8.42 24.78
C GLU A 318 22.79 9.07 24.19
N LEU A 319 22.08 8.38 23.29
CA LEU A 319 20.79 8.85 22.76
C LEU A 319 19.72 9.02 23.85
N GLN A 320 19.82 8.25 24.94
CA GLN A 320 18.91 8.34 26.07
C GLN A 320 19.06 9.68 26.80
N MET A 321 20.30 10.16 26.92
CA MET A 321 20.63 11.38 27.65
C MET A 321 20.56 12.64 26.79
N THR A 322 20.64 12.52 25.47
CA THR A 322 20.68 13.64 24.52
C THR A 322 19.26 14.18 24.27
N LYS A 323 19.03 15.50 24.25
CA LYS A 323 17.68 16.04 23.95
C LYS A 323 17.31 15.88 22.48
N LEU A 324 16.01 15.83 22.15
CA LEU A 324 15.55 15.62 20.76
C LEU A 324 16.10 16.66 19.77
N GLU A 325 16.23 17.91 20.21
CA GLU A 325 16.80 19.02 19.43
C GLU A 325 18.29 18.79 19.11
N GLU A 326 19.05 18.29 20.09
CA GLU A 326 20.49 18.01 19.98
C GLU A 326 20.78 16.71 19.20
N ILE A 327 19.83 15.76 19.15
CA ILE A 327 20.01 14.50 18.42
C ILE A 327 20.20 14.74 16.93
N ASN A 328 19.49 15.69 16.32
CA ASN A 328 19.63 15.94 14.88
C ASN A 328 21.02 16.50 14.52
N GLU A 329 21.66 17.23 15.43
CA GLU A 329 23.01 17.76 15.24
C GLU A 329 24.08 16.69 15.50
N LYS A 330 23.94 15.92 16.59
CA LYS A 330 24.94 14.92 17.00
C LYS A 330 24.82 13.58 16.26
N TYR A 331 23.61 13.18 15.90
CA TYR A 331 23.29 11.92 15.20
C TYR A 331 22.27 12.16 14.07
N PRO A 332 22.68 12.82 12.97
CA PRO A 332 21.79 13.13 11.85
C PRO A 332 21.04 11.90 11.30
N PHE A 333 21.66 10.70 11.35
CA PHE A 333 21.05 9.47 10.85
C PHE A 333 20.00 8.84 11.80
N ALA A 334 19.89 9.31 13.04
CA ALA A 334 19.06 8.67 14.07
C ALA A 334 17.56 8.65 13.72
N LYS A 335 17.05 9.73 13.12
CA LYS A 335 15.63 9.80 12.71
C LYS A 335 15.32 8.87 11.55
N TYR A 336 16.23 8.78 10.57
CA TYR A 336 16.14 7.80 9.50
C TYR A 336 16.16 6.38 10.08
N ALA A 337 17.12 6.09 10.95
CA ALA A 337 17.26 4.79 11.59
C ALA A 337 15.99 4.37 12.34
N ALA A 338 15.44 5.26 13.17
CA ALA A 338 14.20 5.03 13.92
C ALA A 338 13.00 4.71 13.02
N LYS A 339 12.89 5.40 11.88
CA LYS A 339 11.76 5.26 10.96
C LYS A 339 11.87 4.02 10.04
N GLU A 340 13.06 3.75 9.52
CA GLU A 340 13.24 2.86 8.37
C GLU A 340 13.78 1.46 8.72
N TRP A 341 14.31 1.24 9.93
CA TRP A 341 14.94 -0.06 10.28
C TRP A 341 13.99 -1.26 10.11
N VAL A 342 12.70 -1.10 10.44
CA VAL A 342 11.68 -2.14 10.29
C VAL A 342 11.45 -2.47 8.81
N SER A 343 11.42 -1.44 7.95
CA SER A 343 11.28 -1.59 6.51
C SER A 343 12.46 -2.37 5.92
N HIS A 344 13.68 -1.97 6.30
CA HIS A 344 14.90 -2.68 5.91
C HIS A 344 14.91 -4.13 6.40
N TRP A 345 14.55 -4.39 7.65
CA TRP A 345 14.45 -5.75 8.17
C TRP A 345 13.46 -6.59 7.34
N ARG A 346 12.25 -6.08 7.06
CA ARG A 346 11.25 -6.76 6.22
C ARG A 346 11.76 -7.05 4.79
N LYS A 347 12.47 -6.10 4.18
CA LYS A 347 13.08 -6.29 2.86
C LYS A 347 14.24 -7.30 2.87
N SER A 348 14.89 -7.50 4.02
CA SER A 348 15.99 -8.46 4.17
C SER A 348 15.53 -9.92 4.34
N ILE A 349 14.30 -10.16 4.83
CA ILE A 349 13.75 -11.51 4.99
C ILE A 349 13.07 -12.04 3.71
N GLY A 350 12.67 -11.16 2.79
CA GLY A 350 11.94 -11.49 1.57
C GLY A 350 10.43 -11.52 1.77
N ILE A 351 9.66 -11.16 0.74
CA ILE A 351 8.19 -11.26 0.75
C ILE A 351 7.84 -12.73 0.54
N GLY A 352 7.49 -13.45 1.61
CA GLY A 352 6.98 -14.84 1.54
C GLY A 352 7.96 -15.97 1.87
N ALA A 353 9.18 -15.69 2.35
CA ALA A 353 10.10 -16.74 2.72
C ALA A 353 9.78 -17.29 4.12
N ALA A 354 9.14 -18.46 4.16
CA ALA A 354 9.45 -19.43 5.20
C ALA A 354 10.98 -19.51 5.35
N LEU A 355 11.48 -19.58 6.57
CA LEU A 355 12.90 -19.48 6.95
C LEU A 355 13.85 -20.54 6.35
N TYR A 356 13.53 -21.19 5.23
CA TYR A 356 14.25 -22.33 4.66
C TYR A 356 14.28 -22.39 3.12
N ASP A 357 14.27 -21.27 2.39
CA ASP A 357 14.62 -21.30 0.96
C ASP A 357 16.13 -21.13 0.78
N ASN A 358 16.79 -22.24 0.45
CA ASN A 358 18.24 -22.40 0.25
C ASN A 358 18.76 -21.81 -1.08
N ASP A 359 17.95 -21.07 -1.84
CA ASP A 359 18.26 -20.67 -3.21
C ASP A 359 18.68 -19.20 -3.37
N CYS A 360 19.36 -18.60 -2.39
CA CYS A 360 20.20 -17.43 -2.71
C CYS A 360 21.51 -17.96 -3.30
N HIS A 361 21.79 -17.63 -4.57
CA HIS A 361 23.16 -17.71 -5.11
C HIS A 361 24.01 -16.53 -4.61
N CYS A 362 23.83 -16.17 -3.33
CA CYS A 362 24.77 -15.35 -2.62
C CYS A 362 25.87 -16.27 -2.09
N ASP A 363 27.13 -15.95 -2.37
CA ASP A 363 28.30 -16.72 -1.92
C ASP A 363 28.06 -17.24 -0.49
N PRO A 364 28.12 -18.57 -0.23
CA PRO A 364 27.76 -19.15 1.06
C PRO A 364 28.85 -18.85 2.09
N GLU A 365 29.08 -17.56 2.36
CA GLU A 365 29.90 -17.11 3.44
C GLU A 365 29.04 -16.97 4.69
N VAL A 366 29.53 -17.62 5.74
CA VAL A 366 29.22 -17.51 7.17
C VAL A 366 28.87 -16.08 7.67
N SER A 367 29.12 -15.02 6.89
CA SER A 367 28.83 -13.63 7.19
C SER A 367 27.33 -13.26 7.13
N HIS A 368 26.55 -13.82 6.20
CA HIS A 368 25.11 -13.51 6.10
C HIS A 368 24.34 -14.02 7.31
N ASP A 369 24.54 -15.31 7.65
CA ASP A 369 23.93 -15.93 8.83
C ASP A 369 24.34 -15.24 10.13
N ARG A 370 25.62 -14.82 10.24
CA ARG A 370 26.11 -14.04 11.39
C ARG A 370 25.41 -12.68 11.51
N LEU A 371 25.17 -11.98 10.40
CA LEU A 371 24.47 -10.70 10.41
C LEU A 371 22.97 -10.87 10.73
N VAL A 372 22.32 -11.93 10.25
CA VAL A 372 20.93 -12.24 10.60
C VAL A 372 20.81 -12.53 12.10
N ILE A 373 21.66 -13.40 12.65
CA ILE A 373 21.67 -13.70 14.09
C ILE A 373 21.92 -12.43 14.90
N ARG A 374 22.91 -11.63 14.50
CA ARG A 374 23.20 -10.34 15.15
C ARG A 374 22.02 -9.40 15.11
N LEU A 375 21.33 -9.29 13.97
CA LEU A 375 20.16 -8.42 13.83
C LEU A 375 19.04 -8.87 14.76
N GLN A 376 18.80 -10.18 14.88
CA GLN A 376 17.83 -10.73 15.84
C GLN A 376 18.21 -10.39 17.28
N ASP A 377 19.49 -10.51 17.65
CA ASP A 377 19.99 -10.12 18.97
C ASP A 377 19.81 -8.62 19.23
N GLN A 378 20.10 -7.77 18.23
CA GLN A 378 19.89 -6.33 18.32
C GLN A 378 18.41 -5.97 18.51
N MET A 379 17.50 -6.65 17.80
CA MET A 379 16.06 -6.50 17.99
C MET A 379 15.67 -6.90 19.41
N LEU A 380 16.15 -8.04 19.92
CA LEU A 380 15.88 -8.46 21.30
C LEU A 380 16.38 -7.45 22.33
N LEU A 381 17.59 -6.92 22.15
CA LEU A 381 18.16 -5.88 23.02
C LEU A 381 17.31 -4.62 23.01
N LEU A 382 16.86 -4.17 21.83
CA LEU A 382 16.01 -3.01 21.68
C LEU A 382 14.72 -3.16 22.48
N PHE A 383 14.04 -4.30 22.33
CA PHE A 383 12.73 -4.53 22.95
C PHE A 383 12.77 -4.92 24.44
N ARG A 384 13.87 -5.50 24.91
CA ARG A 384 14.03 -5.86 26.34
C ARG A 384 14.36 -4.65 27.20
N ASP A 385 15.07 -3.67 26.68
CA ASP A 385 15.40 -2.43 27.39
C ASP A 385 14.33 -1.34 27.21
N LYS A 386 13.22 -1.50 27.94
CA LYS A 386 12.10 -0.54 27.90
C LYS A 386 12.49 0.89 28.29
N LYS A 387 13.48 1.07 29.17
CA LYS A 387 13.82 2.40 29.71
C LYS A 387 14.95 3.09 28.95
N GLY A 388 15.79 2.33 28.26
CA GLY A 388 16.84 2.84 27.39
C GLY A 388 16.48 2.71 25.91
N ALA A 389 16.95 1.66 25.25
CA ALA A 389 16.90 1.56 23.79
C ALA A 389 15.48 1.66 23.19
N MET A 390 14.47 1.01 23.79
CA MET A 390 13.09 1.12 23.30
C MET A 390 12.53 2.54 23.46
N ALA A 391 12.87 3.21 24.57
CA ALA A 391 12.48 4.59 24.82
C ALA A 391 13.18 5.55 23.83
N ASN A 392 14.44 5.29 23.46
CA ASN A 392 15.14 6.04 22.42
C ASN A 392 14.41 5.94 21.08
N TRP A 393 14.06 4.71 20.71
CA TRP A 393 13.34 4.48 19.47
C TRP A 393 11.97 5.16 19.48
N HIS A 394 11.19 4.99 20.54
CA HIS A 394 9.87 5.62 20.69
C HIS A 394 9.94 7.15 20.66
N LYS A 395 10.95 7.74 21.33
CA LYS A 395 11.21 9.19 21.34
C LYS A 395 11.52 9.76 19.95
N LEU A 396 12.22 9.00 19.11
CA LEU A 396 12.59 9.43 17.76
C LEU A 396 11.49 9.14 16.72
N TRP A 397 10.78 8.04 16.91
CA TRP A 397 9.74 7.59 16.01
C TRP A 397 8.69 6.76 16.74
N HIS A 398 7.46 7.25 16.70
CA HIS A 398 6.30 6.49 17.15
C HIS A 398 5.80 5.64 15.96
N LEU A 399 5.90 4.31 16.08
CA LEU A 399 5.29 3.40 15.12
C LEU A 399 3.76 3.54 15.28
N ASN A 400 3.19 4.43 14.47
CA ASN A 400 1.76 4.66 14.31
C ASN A 400 1.05 5.41 15.46
N SER A 401 1.04 6.75 15.38
CA SER A 401 0.30 7.65 16.28
C SER A 401 -1.20 7.36 16.32
N ASP A 402 -1.73 6.81 15.23
CA ASP A 402 -3.17 6.62 15.05
C ASP A 402 -3.69 5.38 15.78
N TRP A 403 -2.78 4.49 16.23
CA TRP A 403 -3.16 3.17 16.75
C TRP A 403 -3.23 3.08 18.28
N PHE A 404 -2.46 3.89 18.99
CA PHE A 404 -2.31 3.76 20.45
C PHE A 404 -3.11 4.79 21.25
N GLY A 405 -3.82 5.71 20.59
CA GLY A 405 -4.44 6.85 21.28
C GLY A 405 -3.36 7.80 21.80
N GLY A 406 -3.67 9.09 21.85
CA GLY A 406 -2.70 10.13 22.23
C GLY A 406 -2.32 10.17 23.71
N ASP A 407 -2.33 9.04 24.43
CA ASP A 407 -1.77 8.98 25.78
C ASP A 407 -0.25 8.70 25.64
N ASP A 408 0.57 9.52 26.29
CA ASP A 408 2.06 9.54 26.29
C ASP A 408 2.73 8.23 26.82
N GLU A 409 2.00 7.12 26.96
CA GLU A 409 2.50 5.89 27.55
C GLU A 409 3.02 4.92 26.47
N MET A 410 4.32 4.59 26.54
CA MET A 410 4.99 3.71 25.57
C MET A 410 4.36 2.29 25.59
N PRO A 411 3.82 1.80 24.46
CA PRO A 411 3.21 0.47 24.38
C PRO A 411 4.17 -0.67 24.74
N SER A 412 3.61 -1.81 25.16
CA SER A 412 4.37 -3.01 25.51
C SER A 412 5.28 -3.49 24.35
N PRO A 413 6.51 -3.95 24.63
CA PRO A 413 7.40 -4.54 23.62
C PRO A 413 6.75 -5.66 22.80
N LEU A 414 5.95 -6.50 23.45
CA LEU A 414 5.25 -7.59 22.78
C LEU A 414 4.26 -7.07 21.74
N CYS A 415 3.55 -5.96 22.03
CA CYS A 415 2.63 -5.35 21.08
C CYS A 415 3.38 -4.81 19.86
N TYR A 416 4.50 -4.13 20.04
CA TYR A 416 5.32 -3.67 18.92
C TYR A 416 5.88 -4.82 18.09
N ALA A 417 6.35 -5.91 18.73
CA ALA A 417 6.83 -7.09 18.03
C ALA A 417 5.74 -7.71 17.13
N ILE A 418 4.49 -7.72 17.60
CA ILE A 418 3.32 -8.14 16.80
C ILE A 418 3.09 -7.18 15.65
N ILE A 419 3.09 -5.86 15.85
CA ILE A 419 2.90 -4.88 14.77
C ILE A 419 3.98 -5.03 13.68
N ILE A 420 5.21 -5.26 14.11
CA ILE A 420 6.34 -5.50 13.21
C ILE A 420 6.15 -6.81 12.43
N GLY A 421 5.55 -7.83 13.04
CA GLY A 421 5.37 -9.16 12.44
C GLY A 421 6.59 -10.06 12.62
N ALA A 422 7.43 -9.77 13.63
CA ALA A 422 8.62 -10.57 13.89
C ALA A 422 8.28 -11.76 14.78
N ARG A 423 7.83 -12.89 14.21
CA ARG A 423 7.43 -14.08 14.98
C ARG A 423 8.48 -14.53 16.00
N PHE A 424 9.77 -14.61 15.61
CA PHE A 424 10.83 -14.99 16.55
C PHE A 424 10.91 -14.06 17.77
N LEU A 425 10.67 -12.75 17.57
CA LEU A 425 10.70 -11.75 18.62
C LEU A 425 9.46 -11.87 19.51
N VAL A 426 8.29 -12.10 18.90
CA VAL A 426 7.03 -12.38 19.62
C VAL A 426 7.20 -13.61 20.51
N GLU A 427 7.72 -14.72 19.97
CA GLU A 427 7.97 -15.95 20.71
C GLU A 427 8.88 -15.71 21.92
N ARG A 428 10.01 -15.03 21.72
CA ARG A 428 10.97 -14.75 22.80
C ARG A 428 10.41 -13.83 23.87
N LEU A 429 9.76 -12.73 23.47
CA LEU A 429 9.17 -11.78 24.43
C LEU A 429 7.98 -12.39 25.17
N TYR A 430 7.19 -13.25 24.52
CA TYR A 430 6.10 -13.98 25.16
C TYR A 430 6.62 -14.94 26.25
N GLU A 431 7.67 -15.71 25.97
CA GLU A 431 8.29 -16.60 26.96
C GLU A 431 8.98 -15.82 28.09
N ASP A 432 9.60 -14.67 27.81
CA ASP A 432 10.14 -13.76 28.84
C ASP A 432 9.02 -13.29 29.79
N CYS A 433 7.84 -12.92 29.26
CA CYS A 433 6.69 -12.58 30.08
C CYS A 433 6.21 -13.78 30.92
N ARG A 434 6.11 -14.97 30.33
CA ARG A 434 5.65 -16.19 31.02
C ARG A 434 6.57 -16.60 32.17
N THR A 435 7.88 -16.52 31.98
CA THR A 435 8.88 -16.87 33.00
C THR A 435 8.87 -15.88 34.16
N GLN A 436 8.70 -14.59 33.90
CA GLN A 436 8.53 -13.57 34.94
C GLN A 436 7.26 -13.79 35.79
N CYS A 437 6.17 -14.28 35.18
CA CYS A 437 4.94 -14.61 35.93
C CYS A 437 5.08 -15.84 36.84
N SER A 438 5.88 -16.82 36.41
CA SER A 438 6.05 -18.09 37.13
C SER A 438 6.71 -17.92 38.50
N LEU A 439 7.39 -16.79 38.74
CA LEU A 439 8.00 -16.48 40.04
C LEU A 439 7.04 -15.82 41.05
N LYS A 440 5.82 -15.39 40.66
CA LYS A 440 4.90 -14.73 41.62
C LYS A 440 3.39 -14.96 41.49
N HIS A 441 2.78 -15.48 40.42
CA HIS A 441 1.38 -16.01 40.35
C HIS A 441 1.01 -16.31 38.87
N PRO A 442 0.15 -17.30 38.57
CA PRO A 442 -0.07 -17.78 37.20
C PRO A 442 -0.90 -16.81 36.37
N THR A 443 -0.31 -16.36 35.25
CA THR A 443 -0.92 -15.92 33.97
C THR A 443 -1.98 -14.81 33.90
N GLU A 444 -2.61 -14.36 34.98
CA GLU A 444 -3.56 -13.23 34.90
C GLU A 444 -2.90 -11.87 35.12
N ARG A 445 -1.87 -11.79 35.97
CA ARG A 445 -1.34 -10.50 36.46
C ARG A 445 -0.20 -9.85 35.67
N CYS A 446 0.44 -10.53 34.71
CA CYS A 446 1.57 -9.92 33.96
C CYS A 446 1.15 -9.20 32.69
N ILE A 447 -0.07 -9.43 32.20
CA ILE A 447 -0.65 -8.68 31.08
C ILE A 447 -1.33 -7.38 31.59
N ASP A 448 -1.38 -7.19 32.92
CA ASP A 448 -2.05 -6.10 33.64
C ASP A 448 -1.26 -4.77 33.76
N HIS A 449 -0.36 -4.46 32.83
CA HIS A 449 0.03 -3.05 32.59
C HIS A 449 -0.46 -2.52 31.23
N MET A 450 -1.38 -3.25 30.60
CA MET A 450 -2.29 -2.67 29.62
C MET A 450 -3.35 -1.91 30.43
N GLY A 451 -3.34 -0.57 30.38
CA GLY A 451 -4.27 0.28 31.11
C GLY A 451 -5.71 -0.24 31.06
N GLU A 452 -6.25 -0.50 32.26
CA GLU A 452 -7.62 -0.90 32.57
C GLU A 452 -8.17 -2.16 31.88
N LYS A 453 -8.06 -3.31 32.58
CA LYS A 453 -8.91 -4.51 32.47
C LYS A 453 -9.29 -4.93 31.03
N ASN A 454 -8.48 -5.74 30.34
CA ASN A 454 -8.88 -6.72 29.28
C ASN A 454 -7.68 -7.33 28.50
N GLY A 455 -6.59 -7.67 29.19
CA GLY A 455 -5.38 -8.25 28.57
C GLY A 455 -5.50 -9.74 28.21
N SER A 456 -6.44 -10.10 27.33
CA SER A 456 -6.58 -11.49 26.85
C SER A 456 -5.61 -11.79 25.70
N LEU A 457 -5.16 -13.05 25.57
CA LEU A 457 -4.41 -13.56 24.41
C LEU A 457 -5.11 -13.25 23.07
N ALA A 458 -6.43 -13.08 23.09
CA ALA A 458 -7.23 -12.67 21.94
C ALA A 458 -6.95 -11.24 21.46
N THR A 459 -6.58 -10.32 22.35
CA THR A 459 -6.17 -8.96 21.97
C THR A 459 -4.88 -9.00 21.14
N LEU A 460 -3.95 -9.90 21.48
CA LEU A 460 -2.71 -10.11 20.74
C LEU A 460 -2.98 -10.77 19.37
N LEU A 461 -3.87 -11.77 19.35
CA LEU A 461 -4.35 -12.42 18.13
C LEU A 461 -5.02 -11.41 17.17
N GLN A 462 -5.85 -10.51 17.70
CA GLN A 462 -6.49 -9.45 16.90
C GLN A 462 -5.48 -8.49 16.30
N ALA A 463 -4.48 -8.06 17.05
CA ALA A 463 -3.43 -7.20 16.54
C ALA A 463 -2.68 -7.90 15.39
N ALA A 464 -2.27 -9.16 15.58
CA ALA A 464 -1.62 -9.94 14.52
C ALA A 464 -2.51 -10.09 13.27
N ALA A 465 -3.81 -10.31 13.48
CA ALA A 465 -4.81 -10.41 12.41
C ALA A 465 -5.05 -9.08 11.68
N ALA A 466 -4.95 -7.93 12.35
CA ALA A 466 -5.08 -6.62 11.70
C ALA A 466 -3.92 -6.35 10.73
N PHE A 467 -2.70 -6.69 11.14
CA PHE A 467 -1.49 -6.41 10.37
C PHE A 467 -1.12 -7.49 9.35
N GLY A 468 -1.86 -8.59 9.28
CA GLY A 468 -1.62 -9.62 8.26
C GLY A 468 -0.51 -10.63 8.61
N HIS A 469 -0.10 -10.71 9.88
CA HIS A 469 1.00 -11.58 10.30
C HIS A 469 0.50 -12.98 10.61
N ARG A 470 0.28 -13.77 9.56
CA ARG A 470 -0.27 -15.14 9.64
C ARG A 470 0.52 -16.05 10.58
N ASP A 471 1.84 -16.02 10.50
CA ASP A 471 2.73 -16.82 11.34
C ASP A 471 2.62 -16.44 12.83
N VAL A 472 2.42 -15.16 13.16
CA VAL A 472 2.13 -14.70 14.52
C VAL A 472 0.73 -15.11 14.98
N VAL A 473 -0.25 -15.10 14.07
CA VAL A 473 -1.61 -15.61 14.32
C VAL A 473 -1.58 -17.10 14.67
N ASP A 474 -0.88 -17.92 13.86
CA ASP A 474 -0.68 -19.35 14.11
C ASP A 474 -0.06 -19.57 15.50
N PHE A 475 0.98 -18.82 15.85
CA PHE A 475 1.62 -18.92 17.16
C PHE A 475 0.65 -18.69 18.33
N PHE A 476 -0.21 -17.67 18.27
CA PHE A 476 -1.15 -17.40 19.36
C PHE A 476 -2.27 -18.44 19.43
N LEU A 477 -2.74 -18.95 18.29
CA LEU A 477 -3.72 -20.04 18.23
C LEU A 477 -3.15 -21.32 18.84
N ASP A 478 -1.90 -21.67 18.53
CA ASP A 478 -1.18 -22.79 19.16
C ASP A 478 -1.03 -22.64 20.68
N LYS A 479 -0.92 -21.40 21.18
CA LYS A 479 -0.89 -21.09 22.61
C LYS A 479 -2.28 -21.05 23.28
N GLY A 480 -3.33 -21.41 22.55
CA GLY A 480 -4.70 -21.53 23.06
C GLY A 480 -5.52 -20.25 22.97
N ALA A 481 -5.20 -19.33 22.05
CA ALA A 481 -6.05 -18.18 21.80
C ALA A 481 -7.41 -18.62 21.25
N ASP A 482 -8.50 -18.18 21.89
CA ASP A 482 -9.84 -18.45 21.38
C ASP A 482 -10.10 -17.56 20.14
N PRO A 483 -10.31 -18.16 18.94
CA PRO A 483 -10.55 -17.42 17.70
C PRO A 483 -11.89 -16.65 17.69
N ASN A 484 -12.79 -16.95 18.65
CA ASN A 484 -14.10 -16.32 18.81
C ASN A 484 -14.16 -15.30 19.94
N MET A 485 -13.06 -15.12 20.68
CA MET A 485 -13.03 -14.20 21.81
C MET A 485 -13.33 -12.79 21.34
N LYS A 486 -14.25 -12.15 22.07
CA LYS A 486 -14.70 -10.80 21.78
C LYS A 486 -13.98 -9.84 22.73
N VAL A 487 -13.18 -8.93 22.18
CA VAL A 487 -12.37 -7.99 22.97
C VAL A 487 -13.04 -6.61 22.96
N ALA A 488 -13.03 -5.94 24.11
CA ALA A 488 -13.55 -4.57 24.26
C ALA A 488 -12.88 -3.59 23.29
N GLN A 489 -13.59 -2.49 22.98
CA GLN A 489 -13.12 -1.44 22.09
C GLN A 489 -11.72 -0.97 22.53
N THR A 490 -10.69 -1.33 21.75
CA THR A 490 -9.48 -0.54 21.69
C THR A 490 -9.65 0.50 20.58
N PRO A 491 -8.81 1.54 20.51
CA PRO A 491 -8.83 2.50 19.39
C PRO A 491 -8.73 1.85 18.00
N THR A 492 -8.28 0.58 17.93
CA THR A 492 -7.85 -0.09 16.70
C THR A 492 -8.48 -1.45 16.43
N ALA A 493 -9.05 -2.10 17.45
CA ALA A 493 -9.68 -3.40 17.31
C ALA A 493 -11.00 -3.40 18.10
N SER A 494 -12.07 -3.77 17.40
CA SER A 494 -13.36 -4.07 18.01
C SER A 494 -13.90 -5.36 17.40
N GLY A 495 -14.54 -6.18 18.22
CA GLY A 495 -15.16 -7.42 17.75
C GLY A 495 -14.28 -8.66 17.92
N THR A 496 -14.31 -9.57 16.94
CA THR A 496 -13.55 -10.83 16.93
C THR A 496 -12.32 -10.75 16.03
N PRO A 497 -11.30 -11.63 16.18
CA PRO A 497 -10.18 -11.74 15.24
C PRO A 497 -10.62 -11.79 13.77
N LEU A 498 -11.71 -12.51 13.48
CA LEU A 498 -12.27 -12.62 12.13
C LEU A 498 -12.78 -11.28 11.59
N MET A 499 -13.46 -10.47 12.43
CA MET A 499 -13.90 -9.13 12.05
C MET A 499 -12.71 -8.23 11.71
N THR A 500 -11.66 -8.26 12.52
CA THR A 500 -10.45 -7.46 12.32
C THR A 500 -9.73 -7.85 11.03
N ALA A 501 -9.51 -9.16 10.79
CA ALA A 501 -8.92 -9.66 9.55
C ALA A 501 -9.74 -9.27 8.32
N SER A 502 -11.07 -9.30 8.43
CA SER A 502 -12.01 -8.95 7.38
C SER A 502 -11.98 -7.46 7.04
N ALA A 503 -11.90 -6.58 8.04
CA ALA A 503 -11.77 -5.13 7.87
C ALA A 503 -10.48 -4.74 7.13
N HIS A 504 -9.38 -5.46 7.39
CA HIS A 504 -8.06 -5.19 6.81
C HIS A 504 -7.77 -6.01 5.54
N GLY A 505 -8.71 -6.89 5.15
CA GLY A 505 -8.61 -7.73 3.96
C GLY A 505 -7.51 -8.79 3.99
N GLN A 506 -7.21 -9.33 5.16
CA GLN A 506 -6.20 -10.37 5.36
C GLN A 506 -6.76 -11.76 5.00
N THR A 507 -6.96 -12.04 3.72
CA THR A 507 -7.66 -13.24 3.21
C THR A 507 -7.09 -14.56 3.77
N GLU A 508 -5.77 -14.72 3.81
CA GLU A 508 -5.13 -15.92 4.36
C GLU A 508 -5.44 -16.14 5.84
N ILE A 509 -5.54 -15.06 6.62
CA ILE A 509 -5.89 -15.11 8.04
C ILE A 509 -7.38 -15.41 8.21
N ILE A 510 -8.24 -14.86 7.34
CA ILE A 510 -9.68 -15.18 7.34
C ILE A 510 -9.86 -16.69 7.11
N GLU A 511 -9.18 -17.28 6.11
CA GLU A 511 -9.23 -18.74 5.87
C GLU A 511 -8.75 -19.55 7.07
N LEU A 512 -7.61 -19.15 7.66
CA LEU A 512 -7.04 -19.82 8.83
C LEU A 512 -8.00 -19.81 10.02
N LEU A 513 -8.56 -18.63 10.35
CA LEU A 513 -9.49 -18.47 11.46
C LEU A 513 -10.77 -19.28 11.24
N LEU A 514 -11.34 -19.26 10.03
CA LEU A 514 -12.54 -20.05 9.68
C LEU A 514 -12.27 -21.55 9.78
N LYS A 515 -11.11 -22.02 9.30
CA LYS A 515 -10.69 -23.42 9.41
C LYS A 515 -10.58 -23.88 10.86
N LEU A 516 -10.22 -22.97 11.77
CA LEU A 516 -10.08 -23.22 13.21
C LEU A 516 -11.36 -22.94 14.00
N GLY A 517 -12.52 -22.82 13.31
CA GLY A 517 -13.82 -22.72 13.95
C GLY A 517 -14.21 -21.31 14.40
N ALA A 518 -13.64 -20.26 13.80
CA ALA A 518 -14.15 -18.91 13.97
C ALA A 518 -15.60 -18.84 13.44
N ASP A 519 -16.51 -18.33 14.26
CA ASP A 519 -17.90 -18.10 13.94
C ASP A 519 -18.00 -16.95 12.94
N VAL A 520 -18.29 -17.34 11.69
CA VAL A 520 -18.47 -16.43 10.55
C VAL A 520 -19.57 -15.38 10.78
N ASN A 521 -20.53 -15.68 11.67
CA ASN A 521 -21.68 -14.85 12.00
C ASN A 521 -21.61 -14.27 13.40
N ALA A 522 -20.44 -14.26 14.04
CA ALA A 522 -20.27 -13.66 15.35
C ALA A 522 -20.73 -12.19 15.31
N VAL A 523 -21.50 -11.77 16.33
CA VAL A 523 -22.01 -10.41 16.48
C VAL A 523 -21.30 -9.67 17.62
N TRP A 524 -20.89 -8.43 17.38
CA TRP A 524 -20.39 -7.49 18.39
C TRP A 524 -21.42 -6.38 18.64
N SER A 525 -22.06 -6.39 19.81
CA SER A 525 -22.98 -5.35 20.27
C SER A 525 -22.47 -4.77 21.59
N SER A 526 -22.16 -3.47 21.64
CA SER A 526 -21.79 -2.82 22.90
C SER A 526 -23.05 -2.55 23.73
N VAL A 527 -23.13 -3.00 25.01
CA VAL A 527 -23.49 -2.19 26.21
C VAL A 527 -23.17 -3.00 27.51
N PRO A 528 -22.48 -2.39 28.50
CA PRO A 528 -23.11 -2.21 29.83
C PRO A 528 -22.98 -0.74 30.35
N PRO A 529 -23.70 -0.37 31.43
CA PRO A 529 -24.57 0.82 31.46
C PRO A 529 -23.92 2.13 31.89
N ARG A 530 -24.33 3.23 31.23
CA ARG A 530 -24.72 4.57 31.74
C ARG A 530 -24.20 5.07 33.13
N LYS A 531 -22.96 4.76 33.54
CA LYS A 531 -22.38 5.17 34.84
C LYS A 531 -20.97 5.77 34.80
N LEU A 532 -20.51 6.26 33.65
CA LEU A 532 -19.26 7.02 33.53
C LEU A 532 -19.45 8.47 33.05
N LEU A 533 -20.59 9.10 33.40
CA LEU A 533 -20.68 10.57 33.38
C LEU A 533 -20.07 11.10 34.67
N GLY A 534 -18.73 11.22 34.67
CA GLY A 534 -17.99 11.61 35.86
C GLY A 534 -16.55 12.04 35.62
N ARG A 535 -16.26 12.76 34.53
CA ARG A 535 -15.25 13.84 34.37
C ARG A 535 -14.85 13.97 32.91
N GLY A 536 -14.87 15.20 32.41
CA GLY A 536 -14.90 15.50 30.98
C GLY A 536 -13.66 15.06 30.20
N ARG A 537 -13.90 14.37 29.08
CA ARG A 537 -13.02 14.35 27.92
C ARG A 537 -13.90 14.43 26.66
N ARG A 538 -13.69 15.48 25.86
CA ARG A 538 -14.26 15.66 24.53
C ARG A 538 -13.28 15.05 23.53
N GLN A 539 -13.56 13.85 23.05
CA GLN A 539 -13.16 13.33 21.74
C GLN A 539 -13.86 11.99 21.53
N LEU A 540 -15.11 12.05 21.05
CA LEU A 540 -15.84 10.89 20.56
C LEU A 540 -15.69 10.89 19.04
N VAL A 541 -14.72 10.13 18.53
CA VAL A 541 -14.78 9.68 17.14
C VAL A 541 -15.84 8.58 17.12
N PHE A 542 -17.02 8.89 16.57
CA PHE A 542 -18.09 7.92 16.40
C PHE A 542 -17.66 6.90 15.34
N ILE A 543 -17.02 5.80 15.75
CA ILE A 543 -16.94 4.60 14.91
C ILE A 543 -18.29 3.90 15.08
N ASP A 544 -19.23 4.17 14.17
CA ASP A 544 -20.48 3.41 14.09
C ASP A 544 -20.17 1.91 14.00
N GLU A 545 -20.77 1.15 14.90
CA GLU A 545 -20.53 -0.27 15.19
C GLU A 545 -20.66 -1.14 13.92
N THR A 546 -19.59 -1.82 13.48
CA THR A 546 -19.71 -2.92 12.50
C THR A 546 -19.94 -4.23 13.26
N PRO A 547 -21.17 -4.79 13.25
CA PRO A 547 -21.51 -5.91 14.12
C PRO A 547 -20.91 -7.24 13.68
N THR A 548 -20.59 -7.43 12.39
CA THR A 548 -20.16 -8.71 11.82
C THR A 548 -18.94 -8.59 10.90
N ALA A 549 -18.27 -9.72 10.63
CA ALA A 549 -17.12 -9.78 9.73
C ALA A 549 -17.47 -9.39 8.28
N LEU A 550 -18.65 -9.79 7.81
CA LEU A 550 -19.17 -9.42 6.48
C LEU A 550 -19.42 -7.91 6.37
N ALA A 551 -19.99 -7.30 7.41
CA ALA A 551 -20.21 -5.85 7.46
C ALA A 551 -18.87 -5.09 7.47
N ALA A 552 -17.88 -5.58 8.21
CA ALA A 552 -16.54 -5.00 8.24
C ALA A 552 -15.86 -5.04 6.86
N ALA A 553 -15.77 -6.22 6.24
CA ALA A 553 -15.18 -6.36 4.89
C ALA A 553 -15.87 -5.47 3.85
N SER A 554 -17.21 -5.41 3.90
CA SER A 554 -18.01 -4.61 2.97
C SER A 554 -17.81 -3.11 3.16
N ARG A 555 -17.76 -2.64 4.42
CA ARG A 555 -17.52 -1.23 4.77
C ARG A 555 -16.17 -0.72 4.30
N PHE A 556 -15.15 -1.58 4.27
CA PHE A 556 -13.81 -1.21 3.79
C PHE A 556 -13.59 -1.56 2.31
N GLY A 557 -14.62 -2.04 1.60
CA GLY A 557 -14.55 -2.33 0.17
C GLY A 557 -13.67 -3.53 -0.18
N ILE A 558 -13.50 -4.49 0.74
CA ILE A 558 -12.64 -5.65 0.58
C ILE A 558 -13.38 -6.79 -0.13
N LYS A 559 -13.38 -6.77 -1.46
CA LYS A 559 -14.12 -7.72 -2.31
C LYS A 559 -13.78 -9.20 -2.03
N GLU A 560 -12.50 -9.53 -1.92
CA GLU A 560 -12.08 -10.94 -1.73
C GLU A 560 -12.46 -11.47 -0.35
N ALA A 561 -12.36 -10.65 0.70
CA ALA A 561 -12.87 -11.02 2.02
C ALA A 561 -14.39 -11.26 2.01
N VAL A 562 -15.16 -10.39 1.34
CA VAL A 562 -16.61 -10.59 1.16
C VAL A 562 -16.91 -11.93 0.47
N LYS A 563 -16.20 -12.22 -0.64
CA LYS A 563 -16.35 -13.47 -1.38
C LYS A 563 -16.07 -14.70 -0.50
N LEU A 564 -15.01 -14.63 0.31
CA LEU A 564 -14.55 -15.72 1.15
C LEU A 564 -15.49 -15.99 2.32
N LEU A 565 -15.96 -14.92 2.96
CA LEU A 565 -16.96 -15.00 4.03
C LEU A 565 -18.28 -15.60 3.52
N LEU A 566 -18.77 -15.16 2.35
CA LEU A 566 -19.98 -15.73 1.73
C LEU A 566 -19.82 -17.22 1.38
N GLN A 567 -18.65 -17.64 0.91
CA GLN A 567 -18.35 -19.06 0.65
C GLN A 567 -18.42 -19.92 1.92
N HIS A 568 -18.05 -19.35 3.07
CA HIS A 568 -18.06 -20.04 4.36
C HIS A 568 -19.36 -19.84 5.16
N GLY A 569 -20.44 -19.39 4.50
CA GLY A 569 -21.76 -19.33 5.12
C GLY A 569 -22.02 -18.08 5.97
N ALA A 570 -21.30 -16.98 5.72
CA ALA A 570 -21.66 -15.68 6.26
C ALA A 570 -23.10 -15.33 5.87
N VAL A 571 -23.94 -15.15 6.87
CA VAL A 571 -25.32 -14.69 6.72
C VAL A 571 -25.29 -13.17 6.80
N ASP A 572 -25.99 -12.54 5.87
CA ASP A 572 -26.19 -11.09 5.87
C ASP A 572 -27.00 -10.70 7.12
N ASP A 573 -26.39 -9.98 8.06
CA ASP A 573 -27.04 -9.71 9.34
C ASP A 573 -28.13 -8.63 9.20
N VAL A 574 -29.34 -9.14 9.41
CA VAL A 574 -30.67 -8.58 9.40
C VAL A 574 -30.92 -7.58 10.56
N HIS A 575 -29.90 -7.15 11.31
CA HIS A 575 -30.06 -6.11 12.33
C HIS A 575 -29.84 -4.69 11.82
N SER A 576 -30.71 -4.22 10.92
CA SER A 576 -31.09 -2.81 10.60
C SER A 576 -30.01 -1.72 10.38
N LYS A 577 -28.73 -1.93 10.69
CA LYS A 577 -27.67 -0.91 10.70
C LYS A 577 -26.79 -0.93 9.46
N PHE A 578 -26.70 -2.06 8.74
CA PHE A 578 -25.92 -2.17 7.50
C PHE A 578 -26.41 -1.19 6.42
N PHE A 579 -27.73 -1.16 6.16
CA PHE A 579 -28.30 -0.20 5.22
C PHE A 579 -28.49 1.19 5.80
N SER A 580 -28.68 1.35 7.12
CA SER A 580 -28.74 2.70 7.71
C SER A 580 -27.39 3.42 7.60
N ALA A 581 -26.27 2.71 7.73
CA ALA A 581 -24.94 3.26 7.50
C ALA A 581 -24.69 3.56 6.01
N LEU A 582 -25.14 2.68 5.10
CA LEU A 582 -25.07 2.90 3.65
C LEU A 582 -25.97 4.04 3.15
N THR A 583 -27.08 4.34 3.84
CA THR A 583 -27.95 5.49 3.53
C THR A 583 -27.52 6.77 4.24
N ALA A 584 -26.99 6.70 5.48
CA ALA A 584 -26.44 7.86 6.20
C ALA A 584 -25.13 8.38 5.59
N THR A 585 -24.34 7.51 4.96
CA THR A 585 -23.17 7.91 4.14
C THR A 585 -23.55 8.59 2.82
N MET A 586 -24.83 8.59 2.44
CA MET A 586 -25.36 9.37 1.31
C MET A 586 -25.71 10.81 1.69
N ASP A 587 -24.86 11.45 2.50
CA ASP A 587 -24.81 12.91 2.56
C ASP A 587 -24.35 13.41 1.17
N PRO A 588 -24.93 14.49 0.61
CA PRO A 588 -24.58 14.98 -0.74
C PRO A 588 -23.09 15.30 -0.95
N ILE A 589 -22.34 15.42 0.16
CA ILE A 589 -20.90 15.66 0.19
C ILE A 589 -20.10 14.43 -0.27
N PHE A 590 -20.62 13.20 -0.15
CA PHE A 590 -19.95 11.97 -0.61
C PHE A 590 -20.47 11.42 -1.94
N ALA A 591 -21.58 11.93 -2.47
CA ALA A 591 -22.10 11.57 -3.80
C ALA A 591 -21.18 12.01 -4.95
N THR A 592 -20.22 12.92 -4.69
CA THR A 592 -19.14 13.30 -5.61
C THR A 592 -17.95 12.35 -5.54
N CYS A 593 -17.86 11.49 -4.51
CA CYS A 593 -16.85 10.44 -4.36
C CYS A 593 -17.42 9.09 -4.86
N GLY A 594 -17.55 8.97 -6.17
CA GLY A 594 -17.76 7.67 -6.83
C GLY A 594 -16.56 6.74 -6.64
N SER A 595 -16.45 6.09 -5.48
CA SER A 595 -15.38 5.13 -5.21
C SER A 595 -15.79 3.75 -5.71
N SER A 596 -15.20 3.33 -6.84
CA SER A 596 -15.42 2.05 -7.52
C SER A 596 -15.30 0.82 -6.60
N LYS A 597 -14.54 0.94 -5.50
CA LYS A 597 -14.30 -0.13 -4.51
C LYS A 597 -15.56 -0.62 -3.79
N TYR A 598 -16.49 0.27 -3.44
CA TYR A 598 -17.74 -0.13 -2.77
C TYR A 598 -18.79 -0.65 -3.74
N ALA A 599 -18.78 -0.15 -4.98
CA ALA A 599 -19.67 -0.62 -6.05
C ALA A 599 -19.44 -2.11 -6.33
N ALA A 600 -18.19 -2.56 -6.39
CA ALA A 600 -17.84 -3.96 -6.62
C ALA A 600 -18.29 -4.89 -5.47
N CYS A 601 -18.14 -4.47 -4.20
CA CYS A 601 -18.64 -5.24 -3.05
C CYS A 601 -20.17 -5.30 -3.06
N ARG A 602 -20.83 -4.20 -3.40
CA ARG A 602 -22.27 -4.10 -3.54
C ARG A 602 -22.81 -5.01 -4.63
N GLU A 603 -22.22 -5.01 -5.81
CA GLU A 603 -22.59 -5.91 -6.92
C GLU A 603 -22.41 -7.38 -6.55
N LEU A 604 -21.28 -7.74 -5.92
CA LEU A 604 -21.01 -9.11 -5.49
C LEU A 604 -22.02 -9.60 -4.45
N LEU A 605 -22.39 -8.74 -3.49
CA LEU A 605 -23.45 -9.03 -2.54
C LEU A 605 -24.78 -9.24 -3.27
N PHE A 606 -25.14 -8.38 -4.23
CA PHE A 606 -26.38 -8.56 -5.02
C PHE A 606 -26.40 -9.84 -5.86
N GLU A 607 -25.27 -10.25 -6.43
CA GLU A 607 -25.16 -11.48 -7.22
C GLU A 607 -25.33 -12.72 -6.34
N LYS A 608 -24.66 -12.75 -5.19
CA LYS A 608 -24.59 -13.92 -4.31
C LYS A 608 -25.67 -13.98 -3.23
N PHE A 609 -26.45 -12.92 -3.05
CA PHE A 609 -27.53 -12.88 -2.07
C PHE A 609 -28.68 -13.81 -2.45
N ASP A 610 -28.98 -14.75 -1.55
CA ASP A 610 -30.23 -15.50 -1.56
C ASP A 610 -31.11 -14.98 -0.41
N GLY A 611 -31.79 -13.86 -0.63
CA GLY A 611 -32.64 -13.19 0.37
C GLY A 611 -33.77 -14.03 0.95
N PHE A 612 -33.98 -15.23 0.42
CA PHE A 612 -34.98 -16.17 0.89
C PHE A 612 -34.45 -17.11 1.98
N LYS A 613 -33.13 -17.25 2.14
CA LYS A 613 -32.51 -18.19 3.09
C LYS A 613 -32.32 -17.65 4.52
N GLY A 614 -32.73 -16.41 4.84
CA GLY A 614 -32.44 -15.87 6.18
C GLY A 614 -33.28 -14.69 6.68
N THR A 615 -33.81 -13.80 5.83
CA THR A 615 -34.56 -12.63 6.31
C THR A 615 -36.07 -12.88 6.42
N LYS A 616 -36.63 -12.54 7.59
CA LYS A 616 -38.07 -12.50 7.86
C LYS A 616 -38.65 -11.07 7.85
N SER A 617 -37.83 -10.03 7.66
CA SER A 617 -38.26 -8.62 7.70
C SER A 617 -38.63 -8.09 6.30
N PRO A 618 -39.89 -7.66 6.09
CA PRO A 618 -40.34 -7.03 4.85
C PRO A 618 -39.64 -5.69 4.55
N GLU A 619 -39.28 -4.93 5.59
CA GLU A 619 -38.64 -3.62 5.48
C GLU A 619 -37.25 -3.73 4.87
N ILE A 620 -36.50 -4.77 5.25
CA ILE A 620 -35.15 -5.00 4.73
C ILE A 620 -35.24 -5.34 3.24
N LEU A 621 -36.11 -6.28 2.84
CA LEU A 621 -36.24 -6.63 1.42
C LEU A 621 -36.64 -5.43 0.55
N LYS A 622 -37.49 -4.53 1.08
CA LYS A 622 -37.85 -3.28 0.39
C LYS A 622 -36.63 -2.42 0.10
N VAL A 623 -35.74 -2.22 1.08
CA VAL A 623 -34.50 -1.46 0.89
C VAL A 623 -33.62 -2.11 -0.19
N TYR A 624 -33.49 -3.45 -0.20
CA TYR A 624 -32.74 -4.13 -1.28
C TYR A 624 -33.36 -3.90 -2.65
N MET A 625 -34.69 -3.98 -2.77
CA MET A 625 -35.39 -3.72 -4.04
C MET A 625 -35.23 -2.26 -4.50
N GLU A 626 -35.29 -1.29 -3.58
CA GLU A 626 -35.03 0.12 -3.88
C GLU A 626 -33.63 0.33 -4.44
N VAL A 627 -32.65 -0.28 -3.78
CA VAL A 627 -31.24 -0.13 -4.09
C VAL A 627 -30.91 -0.85 -5.41
N ALA A 628 -31.47 -2.04 -5.65
CA ALA A 628 -31.32 -2.80 -6.90
C ALA A 628 -32.02 -2.12 -8.09
N ALA A 629 -33.20 -1.52 -7.87
CA ALA A 629 -33.89 -0.72 -8.89
C ALA A 629 -33.10 0.54 -9.24
N LYS A 630 -32.56 1.25 -8.24
CA LYS A 630 -31.71 2.44 -8.45
C LYS A 630 -30.41 2.13 -9.20
N THR A 631 -29.86 0.92 -9.07
CA THR A 631 -28.64 0.49 -9.79
C THR A 631 -28.91 -0.24 -11.10
N GLY A 632 -30.16 -0.38 -11.52
CA GLY A 632 -30.50 -1.05 -12.78
C GLY A 632 -30.32 -2.58 -12.77
N ASN A 633 -30.24 -3.22 -11.59
CA ASN A 633 -30.15 -4.68 -11.48
C ASN A 633 -31.55 -5.33 -11.62
N ALA A 634 -32.08 -5.30 -12.84
CA ALA A 634 -33.42 -5.81 -13.16
C ALA A 634 -33.56 -7.33 -12.91
N GLY A 635 -32.46 -8.09 -13.04
CA GLY A 635 -32.44 -9.54 -12.81
C GLY A 635 -32.70 -9.92 -11.34
N PHE A 636 -32.10 -9.18 -10.40
CA PHE A 636 -32.34 -9.37 -8.97
C PHE A 636 -33.78 -9.00 -8.59
N VAL A 637 -34.27 -7.85 -9.06
CA VAL A 637 -35.66 -7.41 -8.84
C VAL A 637 -36.65 -8.46 -9.35
N ARG A 638 -36.44 -8.99 -10.56
CA ARG A 638 -37.24 -10.07 -11.14
C ARG A 638 -37.20 -11.36 -10.30
N LYS A 639 -36.00 -11.84 -9.94
CA LYS A 639 -35.83 -13.06 -9.12
C LYS A 639 -36.55 -12.98 -7.77
N CYS A 640 -36.54 -11.80 -7.14
CA CYS A 640 -37.27 -11.57 -5.90
C CYS A 640 -38.81 -11.55 -6.10
N LEU A 641 -39.28 -10.94 -7.19
CA LEU A 641 -40.70 -10.94 -7.56
C LEU A 641 -41.20 -12.36 -7.91
N ASP A 642 -40.46 -13.11 -8.73
CA ASP A 642 -40.82 -14.47 -9.15
C ASP A 642 -40.91 -15.44 -7.97
N LYS A 643 -39.93 -15.43 -7.06
CA LYS A 643 -39.98 -16.26 -5.84
C LYS A 643 -41.11 -15.83 -4.89
N TRP A 644 -41.48 -14.55 -4.84
CA TRP A 644 -42.63 -14.11 -4.03
C TRP A 644 -43.95 -14.65 -4.60
N ILE A 645 -44.12 -14.61 -5.92
CA ILE A 645 -45.25 -15.19 -6.64
C ILE A 645 -45.34 -16.71 -6.38
N LEU A 646 -44.20 -17.41 -6.37
CA LEU A 646 -44.12 -18.86 -6.15
C LEU A 646 -44.40 -19.30 -4.70
N TYR A 647 -43.97 -18.53 -3.69
CA TYR A 647 -44.03 -18.96 -2.27
C TYR A 647 -45.05 -18.21 -1.41
N GLY A 648 -45.75 -17.20 -1.95
CA GLY A 648 -46.86 -16.52 -1.27
C GLY A 648 -46.58 -16.11 0.17
N LYS A 649 -45.56 -15.28 0.43
CA LYS A 649 -45.28 -14.81 1.81
C LYS A 649 -46.33 -13.75 2.22
N PRO A 650 -47.20 -14.03 3.22
CA PRO A 650 -48.35 -13.19 3.58
C PRO A 650 -48.00 -11.86 4.27
N SER A 651 -46.74 -11.60 4.61
CA SER A 651 -46.28 -10.36 5.24
C SER A 651 -45.82 -9.28 4.24
N PHE A 652 -45.99 -9.50 2.94
CA PHE A 652 -45.60 -8.54 1.89
C PHE A 652 -46.78 -7.68 1.46
N SER A 653 -46.66 -6.36 1.63
CA SER A 653 -47.69 -5.43 1.17
C SER A 653 -47.67 -5.31 -0.36
N SER A 654 -48.85 -5.40 -0.97
CA SER A 654 -49.06 -5.26 -2.42
C SER A 654 -48.51 -3.94 -3.00
N GLY A 655 -48.44 -2.89 -2.18
CA GLY A 655 -47.87 -1.60 -2.56
C GLY A 655 -46.37 -1.62 -2.88
N ILE A 656 -45.58 -2.51 -2.26
CA ILE A 656 -44.15 -2.64 -2.54
C ILE A 656 -43.92 -3.28 -3.93
N LEU A 657 -44.77 -4.22 -4.33
CA LEU A 657 -44.68 -4.90 -5.63
C LEU A 657 -44.90 -3.93 -6.79
N LEU A 658 -45.93 -3.09 -6.70
CA LEU A 658 -46.24 -2.07 -7.71
C LEU A 658 -45.11 -1.04 -7.85
N GLN A 659 -44.41 -0.74 -6.77
CA GLN A 659 -43.30 0.22 -6.77
C GLN A 659 -42.09 -0.27 -7.58
N PHE A 660 -41.74 -1.57 -7.52
CA PHE A 660 -40.51 -2.11 -8.12
C PHE A 660 -40.72 -3.00 -9.35
N ALA A 661 -41.93 -3.45 -9.62
CA ALA A 661 -42.28 -4.24 -10.79
C ALA A 661 -41.86 -3.60 -12.14
N PRO A 662 -41.89 -2.26 -12.34
CA PRO A 662 -41.36 -1.65 -13.56
C PRO A 662 -39.85 -1.86 -13.74
N ALA A 663 -39.09 -1.86 -12.64
CA ALA A 663 -37.64 -2.03 -12.63
C ALA A 663 -37.21 -3.49 -12.90
N GLY A 664 -38.05 -4.48 -12.55
CA GLY A 664 -37.81 -5.91 -12.86
C GLY A 664 -38.21 -6.32 -14.29
N GLY A 665 -38.80 -5.40 -15.07
CA GLY A 665 -39.31 -5.67 -16.41
C GLY A 665 -40.76 -6.18 -16.47
N HIS A 666 -41.51 -6.11 -15.37
CA HIS A 666 -42.93 -6.48 -15.29
C HIS A 666 -43.85 -5.28 -15.59
N ARG A 667 -43.48 -4.42 -16.55
CA ARG A 667 -44.25 -3.21 -16.91
C ARG A 667 -45.70 -3.53 -17.29
N LYS A 668 -45.92 -4.58 -18.10
CA LYS A 668 -47.26 -5.02 -18.51
C LYS A 668 -48.14 -5.40 -17.33
N THR A 669 -47.57 -6.10 -16.35
CA THR A 669 -48.27 -6.50 -15.10
C THR A 669 -48.64 -5.28 -14.26
N VAL A 670 -47.77 -4.27 -14.19
CA VAL A 670 -48.05 -2.99 -13.51
C VAL A 670 -49.14 -2.21 -14.23
N ASP A 671 -49.08 -2.12 -15.56
CA ASP A 671 -50.09 -1.43 -16.37
C ASP A 671 -51.47 -2.10 -16.23
N GLN A 672 -51.52 -3.43 -16.18
CA GLN A 672 -52.75 -4.19 -15.93
C GLN A 672 -53.30 -3.99 -14.51
N LEU A 673 -52.44 -4.00 -13.48
CA LEU A 673 -52.86 -3.76 -12.10
C LEU A 673 -53.31 -2.30 -11.87
N LEU A 674 -52.68 -1.33 -12.53
CA LEU A 674 -53.15 0.05 -12.54
C LEU A 674 -54.48 0.21 -13.29
N GLN A 675 -54.67 -0.52 -14.40
CA GLN A 675 -55.93 -0.55 -15.14
C GLN A 675 -57.06 -1.23 -14.35
N SER A 676 -56.78 -2.26 -13.55
CA SER A 676 -57.78 -2.86 -12.66
C SER A 676 -58.15 -1.94 -11.51
N ASN A 677 -57.19 -1.17 -10.96
CA ASN A 677 -57.46 -0.19 -9.91
C ASN A 677 -58.18 1.08 -10.43
N ALA A 678 -57.96 1.45 -11.70
CA ALA A 678 -58.66 2.56 -12.36
C ALA A 678 -60.16 2.29 -12.62
N ARG A 679 -60.62 1.04 -12.51
CA ARG A 679 -62.05 0.71 -12.63
C ARG A 679 -62.86 0.98 -11.34
N MET A 680 -62.22 1.39 -10.25
CA MET A 680 -62.85 1.66 -8.95
C MET A 680 -62.91 3.16 -8.59
N THR A 681 -63.12 4.05 -9.56
CA THR A 681 -63.55 5.44 -9.27
C THR A 681 -64.94 5.66 -9.87
N GLY A 682 -65.97 5.20 -9.16
CA GLY A 682 -67.33 5.25 -9.68
C GLY A 682 -68.46 4.92 -8.70
N SER A 683 -68.36 5.27 -7.41
CA SER A 683 -69.50 5.67 -6.56
C SER A 683 -69.05 5.84 -5.11
N ALA A 684 -69.47 6.92 -4.48
CA ALA A 684 -69.31 7.16 -3.05
C ALA A 684 -70.18 6.17 -2.25
N ASP A 685 -69.55 5.31 -1.46
CA ASP A 685 -69.86 5.01 -0.05
C ASP A 685 -69.31 3.64 0.38
N CYS A 686 -68.58 3.67 1.50
CA CYS A 686 -68.21 2.58 2.41
C CYS A 686 -66.99 1.65 2.13
N PRO A 687 -66.35 1.15 3.22
CA PRO A 687 -64.95 0.77 3.27
C PRO A 687 -64.76 -0.74 3.44
N HIS A 688 -64.07 -1.39 2.50
CA HIS A 688 -63.43 -2.69 2.76
C HIS A 688 -62.09 -2.74 2.02
N MET A 689 -61.01 -2.90 2.80
CA MET A 689 -59.70 -3.28 2.29
C MET A 689 -59.85 -4.60 1.53
N MET A 690 -59.40 -4.65 0.28
CA MET A 690 -59.21 -5.92 -0.41
C MET A 690 -58.20 -6.77 0.38
N GLU A 691 -58.63 -7.95 0.81
CA GLU A 691 -57.75 -9.00 1.34
C GLU A 691 -56.84 -9.50 0.22
N GLY A 692 -55.61 -9.88 0.56
CA GLY A 692 -54.52 -10.18 -0.38
C GLY A 692 -54.76 -11.32 -1.39
N ASN A 693 -55.91 -11.98 -1.37
CA ASN A 693 -56.25 -13.09 -2.27
C ASN A 693 -56.67 -12.64 -3.69
N ASP A 694 -57.24 -11.43 -3.86
CA ASP A 694 -57.73 -10.99 -5.18
C ASP A 694 -56.59 -10.58 -6.14
N ILE A 695 -55.43 -10.20 -5.59
CA ILE A 695 -54.23 -9.88 -6.38
C ILE A 695 -53.51 -11.16 -6.83
N VAL A 696 -53.57 -12.22 -6.03
CA VAL A 696 -53.01 -13.54 -6.37
C VAL A 696 -53.72 -14.11 -7.60
N HIS A 697 -55.04 -13.91 -7.71
CA HIS A 697 -55.83 -14.41 -8.84
C HIS A 697 -55.53 -13.71 -10.18
N LEU A 698 -55.16 -12.43 -10.16
CA LEU A 698 -54.81 -11.67 -11.37
C LEU A 698 -53.38 -11.96 -11.86
N VAL A 699 -52.45 -12.26 -10.94
CA VAL A 699 -51.06 -12.60 -11.30
C VAL A 699 -50.94 -14.04 -11.80
N PHE A 700 -51.76 -14.97 -11.30
CA PHE A 700 -51.73 -16.38 -11.73
C PHE A 700 -52.20 -16.62 -13.19
N GLN A 701 -52.89 -15.67 -13.83
CA GLN A 701 -53.37 -15.85 -15.21
C GLN A 701 -52.35 -15.48 -16.29
N GLU A 702 -51.31 -14.70 -16.00
CA GLU A 702 -50.32 -14.33 -17.01
C GLU A 702 -48.90 -14.78 -16.62
N LYS A 703 -48.47 -15.86 -17.28
CA LYS A 703 -47.11 -16.44 -17.35
C LYS A 703 -46.70 -17.36 -16.20
N LEU A 704 -47.10 -18.62 -16.32
CA LEU A 704 -46.22 -19.74 -16.02
C LEU A 704 -45.76 -20.35 -17.35
N GLU A 705 -44.44 -20.51 -17.52
CA GLU A 705 -43.90 -21.33 -18.60
C GLU A 705 -44.47 -22.75 -18.46
N SER A 706 -44.81 -23.37 -19.58
CA SER A 706 -45.58 -24.64 -19.67
C SER A 706 -45.01 -25.78 -18.82
N SER A 707 -43.71 -25.75 -18.51
CA SER A 707 -43.01 -26.71 -17.64
C SER A 707 -43.51 -26.73 -16.18
N ILE A 708 -43.95 -25.59 -15.64
CA ILE A 708 -44.40 -25.47 -14.23
C ILE A 708 -45.92 -25.73 -14.11
N GLN A 709 -46.68 -25.51 -15.19
CA GLN A 709 -48.11 -25.86 -15.23
C GLN A 709 -48.34 -27.36 -15.01
N ASP A 710 -47.49 -28.22 -15.58
CA ASP A 710 -47.63 -29.68 -15.44
C ASP A 710 -47.33 -30.15 -14.01
N HIS A 711 -46.33 -29.57 -13.34
CA HIS A 711 -46.02 -29.86 -11.93
C HIS A 711 -47.10 -29.34 -10.96
N ILE A 712 -47.72 -28.19 -11.27
CA ILE A 712 -48.82 -27.64 -10.47
C ILE A 712 -50.10 -28.46 -10.69
N LEU A 713 -50.36 -28.96 -11.91
CA LEU A 713 -51.47 -29.87 -12.17
C LEU A 713 -51.30 -31.21 -11.43
N GLU A 714 -50.09 -31.77 -11.40
CA GLU A 714 -49.77 -32.98 -10.62
C GLU A 714 -49.97 -32.77 -9.11
N LEU A 715 -49.52 -31.62 -8.58
CA LEU A 715 -49.71 -31.27 -7.17
C LEU A 715 -51.18 -31.01 -6.82
N ILE A 716 -51.94 -30.33 -7.69
CA ILE A 716 -53.39 -30.11 -7.48
C ILE A 716 -54.16 -31.44 -7.55
N GLN A 717 -53.75 -32.39 -8.40
CA GLN A 717 -54.35 -33.73 -8.44
C GLN A 717 -53.98 -34.59 -7.22
N LEU A 718 -52.80 -34.40 -6.63
CA LEU A 718 -52.37 -35.02 -5.37
C LEU A 718 -53.11 -34.45 -4.15
N PHE A 719 -53.39 -33.14 -4.13
CA PHE A 719 -54.10 -32.47 -3.02
C PHE A 719 -55.64 -32.53 -3.14
N ALA A 720 -56.19 -32.88 -4.31
CA ALA A 720 -57.63 -33.07 -4.49
C ALA A 720 -58.16 -34.45 -4.05
N GLN A 721 -57.30 -35.36 -3.57
CA GLN A 721 -57.72 -36.67 -3.05
C GLN A 721 -57.95 -36.74 -1.54
N ASP A 722 -57.51 -35.73 -0.78
CA ASP A 722 -57.80 -35.65 0.66
C ASP A 722 -58.68 -34.42 0.91
N GLY A 723 -59.99 -34.59 0.69
CA GLY A 723 -61.00 -33.64 1.12
C GLY A 723 -61.25 -33.78 2.62
N ASP A 724 -61.00 -32.73 3.39
CA ASP A 724 -61.99 -32.06 4.25
C ASP A 724 -61.35 -30.90 5.04
N CYS A 725 -62.04 -29.74 4.96
CA CYS A 725 -61.84 -28.44 5.63
C CYS A 725 -60.76 -27.49 5.11
#